data_AF-A0A1Z9H6T3-F1
#
_entry.id   AF-A0A1Z9H6T3-F1
#
_cell.length_a   1.000
_cell.length_b   1.000
_cell.length_c   1.000
_cell.angle_alpha   90.00
_cell.angle_beta   90.00
_cell.angle_gamma   90.00
#
_symmetry.space_group_name_H-M   'P 1'
#
loop_
_entity.id
_entity.type
_entity.pdbx_description
1 polymer ?
#
loop_
_entity_poly.entity_id
_entity_poly.type
_entity_poly.pdbx_seq_one_letter_code
_entity_poly.pdbx_strand_id
1 'polypeptide(L)'
;MTIEKFEKLDLKEIKVVKVFWDNQDRYAEIPKSLYKKLYNATHLSMGQFDNTWYADDHLAERINWIKRQNDKNFVPKAKIISIDEMIIVKDLNDIVKKLKDIDYTHMILMPLGCIMVRPQKLAHGIYKQVMNYPEANVSGHIMHTGLWEQKAGRDQYQNLFTMHEQMLMLSKQAIDNIKNDNFVFNNTIRYHTNDWIKIARSTESVHDDYTPLKIYKDTFSNDKIVMKKERNNFGFCEDLIQYAMKKDWTIYNLNDTLRASKLYSYHNDRTDEFIKYSESNMKDIEEDNDKKNIVDGHYRFFKALKSHTQDTFFGYNNELISKELPRTKYDSFVGVASGFLPWLYLSKYHFDKNTKVFLIDINETALKFQKWFLQNYNPDIDQTWKDIVEQFAEVYNRTSQGPLFIGDEDYVEQSNKIWKQQKIELNSKWNEIKNYTYEYKCDSIMKSKPIEDFIKDKQRPMLWLSNVFNYRGNWFTETNFESYLNDLISANRLVQWIGATPYGPQSTGPGSKKVTGKKFYSQKTFPEFDTEQFLNEINLLEENKLFTDHRGGGHPGWSSFVVHGIDWNKTLHYDHYGYTSDDETPYKFTDKAREYIPSIVKYFEENQEHFHRIYHRVRIMKLAPGGYIGIHNDNPNEDTWALNMAINNPNGCEMHFWTKKYEYLGQVPWTPQSSYKIRIGLNHMVRNMSNEIRYHMIIHGRHR
;
A
#
# COMPACT_ATOMS: atom_id res chain seq x y z
N MET A 1 27.84 -5.18 26.16
CA MET A 1 26.81 -4.42 26.90
C MET A 1 26.79 -4.98 28.31
N THR A 2 26.98 -4.16 29.35
CA THR A 2 26.90 -4.61 30.75
C THR A 2 25.44 -4.74 31.18
N ILE A 3 25.14 -5.67 32.10
CA ILE A 3 23.78 -5.89 32.65
C ILE A 3 23.20 -4.59 33.24
N GLU A 4 24.04 -3.78 33.91
CA GLU A 4 23.64 -2.46 34.43
C GLU A 4 23.18 -1.46 33.37
N LYS A 5 23.72 -1.49 32.14
CA LYS A 5 23.24 -0.63 31.04
C LYS A 5 21.91 -1.12 30.48
N PHE A 6 21.65 -2.42 30.55
CA PHE A 6 20.41 -3.03 30.10
C PHE A 6 19.25 -2.78 31.08
N GLU A 7 19.51 -2.80 32.38
CA GLU A 7 18.49 -2.55 33.42
C GLU A 7 18.07 -1.08 33.54
N LYS A 8 18.95 -0.13 33.17
CA LYS A 8 18.62 1.31 33.13
C LYS A 8 17.71 1.70 31.96
N LEU A 9 17.61 0.84 30.95
CA LEU A 9 16.69 0.99 29.84
C LEU A 9 15.40 0.30 30.25
N ASP A 10 14.43 1.06 30.76
CA ASP A 10 13.05 0.57 30.93
C ASP A 10 12.36 0.33 29.56
N LEU A 11 13.10 -0.17 28.56
CA LEU A 11 12.66 -0.48 27.20
C LEU A 11 12.05 -1.88 27.20
N LYS A 12 10.91 -2.02 27.89
CA LYS A 12 10.02 -3.18 27.70
C LYS A 12 9.48 -3.23 26.27
N GLU A 13 9.49 -2.10 25.56
CA GLU A 13 8.92 -1.98 24.22
C GLU A 13 9.55 -0.82 23.43
N ILE A 14 9.96 -1.07 22.19
CA ILE A 14 10.41 -0.05 21.23
C ILE A 14 9.22 0.26 20.31
N LYS A 15 8.53 1.36 20.58
CA LYS A 15 7.45 1.87 19.73
C LYS A 15 8.01 2.75 18.62
N VAL A 16 7.81 2.37 17.36
CA VAL A 16 8.35 3.08 16.19
C VAL A 16 7.22 3.74 15.40
N VAL A 17 7.30 5.06 15.26
CA VAL A 17 6.46 5.84 14.34
C VAL A 17 7.17 6.03 12.99
N LYS A 18 6.41 5.84 11.90
CA LYS A 18 6.88 6.03 10.54
C LYS A 18 6.56 7.43 10.06
N VAL A 19 7.55 8.15 9.56
CA VAL A 19 7.37 9.44 8.91
C VAL A 19 7.89 9.38 7.49
N PHE A 20 6.96 9.50 6.55
CA PHE A 20 7.27 9.73 5.14
C PHE A 20 7.38 11.23 4.91
N TRP A 21 8.60 11.68 4.59
CA TRP A 21 8.88 13.03 4.17
C TRP A 21 8.78 13.17 2.66
N ASP A 22 7.70 13.80 2.21
CA ASP A 22 7.50 14.21 0.83
C ASP A 22 8.33 15.47 0.55
N ASN A 23 9.63 15.27 0.33
CA ASN A 23 10.61 16.33 0.11
C ASN A 23 10.71 16.79 -1.35
N GLN A 24 9.66 16.59 -2.16
CA GLN A 24 9.66 17.00 -3.57
C GLN A 24 10.01 18.48 -3.76
N ASP A 25 9.55 19.36 -2.86
CA ASP A 25 9.66 20.82 -3.03
C ASP A 25 11.11 21.31 -2.86
N ARG A 26 12.02 20.42 -2.41
CA ARG A 26 13.45 20.73 -2.26
C ARG A 26 14.25 20.53 -3.53
N TYR A 27 13.72 19.80 -4.50
CA TYR A 27 14.40 19.45 -5.73
C TYR A 27 13.70 20.12 -6.91
N ALA A 28 14.45 20.88 -7.71
CA ALA A 28 13.91 21.52 -8.90
C ALA A 28 13.42 20.48 -9.91
N GLU A 29 12.22 20.72 -10.47
CA GLU A 29 11.65 20.10 -11.67
C GLU A 29 11.73 18.56 -11.78
N ILE A 30 11.34 17.82 -10.72
CA ILE A 30 10.98 16.40 -10.90
C ILE A 30 9.67 16.34 -11.72
N PRO A 31 9.63 15.64 -12.87
CA PRO A 31 8.40 15.51 -13.64
C PRO A 31 7.29 14.85 -12.82
N LYS A 32 6.04 15.34 -12.98
CA LYS A 32 4.87 14.84 -12.22
C LYS A 32 4.69 13.32 -12.31
N SER A 33 5.00 12.72 -13.47
CA SER A 33 4.96 11.27 -13.68
C SER A 33 5.96 10.55 -12.79
N LEU A 34 7.23 11.00 -12.77
CA LEU A 34 8.26 10.43 -11.92
C LEU A 34 7.95 10.63 -10.43
N TYR A 35 7.50 11.82 -10.03
CA TYR A 35 7.07 12.09 -8.66
C TYR A 35 6.02 11.08 -8.18
N LYS A 36 4.97 10.85 -8.98
CA LYS A 36 3.91 9.90 -8.65
C LYS A 36 4.46 8.47 -8.47
N LYS A 37 5.37 8.03 -9.34
CA LYS A 37 6.05 6.73 -9.22
C LYS A 37 6.84 6.64 -7.90
N LEU A 38 7.67 7.64 -7.59
CA LEU A 38 8.49 7.66 -6.37
C LEU A 38 7.66 7.74 -5.09
N TYR A 39 6.59 8.55 -5.11
CA TYR A 39 5.67 8.73 -3.99
C TYR A 39 5.00 7.40 -3.67
N ASN A 40 4.40 6.77 -4.68
CA ASN A 40 3.77 5.47 -4.53
C ASN A 40 4.80 4.44 -4.04
N ALA A 41 5.95 4.32 -4.69
CA ALA A 41 6.97 3.36 -4.30
C ALA A 41 7.40 3.50 -2.82
N THR A 42 7.65 4.73 -2.39
CA THR A 42 8.03 5.06 -1.01
C THR A 42 6.90 4.72 -0.04
N HIS A 43 5.70 5.27 -0.28
CA HIS A 43 4.51 5.09 0.55
C HIS A 43 4.14 3.62 0.70
N LEU A 44 4.10 2.88 -0.40
CA LEU A 44 3.75 1.46 -0.42
C LEU A 44 4.76 0.63 0.36
N SER A 45 6.06 0.84 0.11
CA SER A 45 7.07 0.12 0.87
C SER A 45 6.93 0.40 2.37
N MET A 46 6.77 1.68 2.76
CA MET A 46 6.58 2.11 4.15
C MET A 46 5.33 1.51 4.80
N GLY A 47 4.25 1.36 4.05
CA GLY A 47 3.03 0.68 4.49
C GLY A 47 3.22 -0.81 4.80
N GLN A 48 4.21 -1.48 4.19
CA GLN A 48 4.50 -2.88 4.50
C GLN A 48 5.14 -3.07 5.88
N PHE A 49 5.65 -2.00 6.49
CA PHE A 49 6.07 -2.01 7.89
C PHE A 49 4.86 -1.81 8.81
N ASP A 50 3.90 -2.73 8.70
CA ASP A 50 2.71 -2.78 9.58
C ASP A 50 2.67 -4.10 10.34
N ASN A 51 3.29 -5.15 9.81
CA ASN A 51 3.28 -6.46 10.45
C ASN A 51 4.57 -7.19 10.09
N THR A 52 5.37 -7.55 11.10
CA THR A 52 5.80 -8.95 11.28
C THR A 52 6.75 -9.09 12.47
N TRP A 53 6.32 -9.97 13.38
CA TRP A 53 7.05 -11.10 13.96
C TRP A 53 8.33 -10.79 14.76
N TYR A 54 8.41 -11.49 15.89
CA TYR A 54 9.55 -11.60 16.79
C TYR A 54 10.85 -11.50 16.02
N ALA A 55 11.77 -10.65 16.47
CA ALA A 55 13.14 -10.62 15.97
C ALA A 55 13.70 -12.04 16.07
N ASP A 56 13.63 -12.79 14.96
CA ASP A 56 14.17 -14.12 14.71
C ASP A 56 13.98 -15.19 15.81
N ASP A 57 13.38 -16.32 15.46
CA ASP A 57 13.59 -17.57 16.22
C ASP A 57 15.09 -17.90 16.34
N HIS A 58 15.94 -17.40 15.44
CA HIS A 58 17.40 -17.44 15.61
C HIS A 58 17.96 -16.53 16.71
N LEU A 59 17.27 -15.47 17.12
CA LEU A 59 17.62 -14.76 18.34
C LEU A 59 17.26 -15.62 19.55
N ALA A 60 16.11 -16.32 19.53
CA ALA A 60 15.77 -17.29 20.56
C ALA A 60 16.77 -18.47 20.60
N GLU A 61 17.29 -18.94 19.46
CA GLU A 61 18.32 -19.98 19.39
C GLU A 61 19.71 -19.49 19.79
N ARG A 62 20.11 -18.28 19.38
CA ARG A 62 21.38 -17.65 19.79
C ARG A 62 21.35 -17.27 21.26
N ILE A 63 20.19 -16.89 21.80
CA ILE A 63 19.93 -16.72 23.22
C ILE A 63 19.86 -18.08 23.92
N ASN A 64 19.32 -19.14 23.30
CA ASN A 64 19.38 -20.51 23.85
C ASN A 64 20.82 -21.05 23.86
N TRP A 65 21.66 -20.66 22.89
CA TRP A 65 23.09 -20.94 22.87
C TRP A 65 23.84 -20.17 23.98
N ILE A 66 23.50 -18.90 24.22
CA ILE A 66 23.98 -18.12 25.37
C ILE A 66 23.45 -18.68 26.71
N LYS A 67 22.21 -19.15 26.78
CA LYS A 67 21.59 -19.83 27.94
C LYS A 67 22.25 -21.16 28.29
N ARG A 68 22.82 -21.87 27.31
CA ARG A 68 23.67 -23.04 27.59
C ARG A 68 24.96 -22.64 28.31
N GLN A 69 25.36 -21.37 28.25
CA GLN A 69 26.65 -20.90 28.73
C GLN A 69 26.59 -20.20 30.09
N ASN A 70 25.58 -19.38 30.46
CA ASN A 70 25.44 -18.83 31.82
C ASN A 70 24.11 -18.08 32.07
N ASP A 71 23.32 -18.52 33.06
CA ASP A 71 22.13 -17.88 33.67
C ASP A 71 20.74 -18.45 33.26
N LYS A 72 20.02 -18.99 34.26
CA LYS A 72 18.72 -19.69 34.15
C LYS A 72 17.51 -18.76 34.28
N ASN A 73 17.68 -17.48 34.58
CA ASN A 73 16.56 -16.56 34.89
C ASN A 73 16.33 -15.43 33.87
N PHE A 74 17.01 -15.42 32.72
CA PHE A 74 16.83 -14.34 31.74
C PHE A 74 15.65 -14.58 30.78
N VAL A 75 14.65 -13.69 30.84
CA VAL A 75 13.55 -13.57 29.87
C VAL A 75 13.74 -12.27 29.08
N PRO A 76 14.05 -12.30 27.76
CA PRO A 76 14.09 -11.09 26.95
C PRO A 76 12.69 -10.49 26.86
N LYS A 77 12.54 -9.24 27.32
CA LYS A 77 11.24 -8.52 27.33
C LYS A 77 11.09 -7.46 26.24
N ALA A 78 12.12 -7.16 25.43
CA ALA A 78 12.08 -6.04 24.50
C ALA A 78 11.46 -6.42 23.15
N LYS A 79 10.27 -5.90 22.85
CA LYS A 79 9.56 -6.07 21.58
C LYS A 79 9.60 -4.77 20.77
N ILE A 80 9.77 -4.85 19.44
CA ILE A 80 9.41 -3.71 18.57
C ILE A 80 7.92 -3.75 18.32
N ILE A 81 7.25 -2.65 18.62
CA ILE A 81 5.90 -2.36 18.14
C ILE A 81 6.02 -1.24 17.12
N SER A 82 5.70 -1.55 15.86
CA SER A 82 5.37 -0.49 14.91
C SER A 82 3.96 -0.02 15.21
N ILE A 83 3.73 1.29 15.16
CA ILE A 83 2.36 1.81 15.12
C ILE A 83 1.84 1.78 13.67
N ASP A 84 0.54 1.54 13.50
CA ASP A 84 -0.11 1.49 12.18
C ASP A 84 -0.09 2.85 11.46
N GLU A 85 0.07 3.94 12.20
CA GLU A 85 0.05 5.29 11.66
C GLU A 85 1.37 5.66 10.97
N MET A 86 1.32 5.76 9.65
CA MET A 86 2.33 6.46 8.86
C MET A 86 1.95 7.93 8.74
N ILE A 87 2.84 8.80 9.21
CA ILE A 87 2.68 10.25 9.12
C ILE A 87 3.33 10.73 7.83
N ILE A 88 2.60 11.52 7.07
CA ILE A 88 3.12 12.15 5.86
C ILE A 88 3.30 13.65 6.14
N VAL A 89 4.51 14.15 5.85
CA VAL A 89 4.89 15.56 6.00
C VAL A 89 5.51 16.08 4.73
N LYS A 90 5.17 17.32 4.36
CA LYS A 90 5.86 18.09 3.31
C LYS A 90 6.92 18.99 3.93
N ASP A 91 6.50 19.73 4.96
CA ASP A 91 7.38 20.50 5.83
C ASP A 91 7.74 19.69 7.08
N LEU A 92 9.04 19.48 7.32
CA LEU A 92 9.50 18.78 8.52
C LEU A 92 9.21 19.55 9.81
N ASN A 93 8.97 20.86 9.75
CA ASN A 93 8.60 21.64 10.93
C ASN A 93 7.24 21.21 11.52
N ASP A 94 6.39 20.52 10.74
CA ASP A 94 5.11 19.97 11.20
C ASP A 94 5.25 18.72 12.08
N ILE A 95 6.43 18.06 12.12
CA ILE A 95 6.59 16.76 12.79
C ILE A 95 6.25 16.85 14.28
N VAL A 96 6.65 17.93 14.95
CA VAL A 96 6.39 18.13 16.39
C VAL A 96 4.89 18.16 16.66
N LYS A 97 4.12 18.84 15.80
CA LYS A 97 2.66 18.93 15.93
C LYS A 97 2.01 17.57 15.65
N LYS A 98 2.44 16.88 14.60
CA LYS A 98 1.85 15.58 14.20
C LYS A 98 2.17 14.45 15.17
N LEU A 99 3.29 14.52 15.90
CA LEU A 99 3.73 13.51 16.85
C LEU A 99 3.24 13.73 18.28
N LYS A 100 2.53 14.84 18.56
CA LYS A 100 2.20 15.29 19.92
C LYS A 100 1.47 14.24 20.76
N ASP A 101 0.47 13.59 20.15
CA ASP A 101 -0.47 12.71 20.86
C ASP A 101 -0.23 11.22 20.54
N ILE A 102 0.93 10.91 19.96
CA ILE A 102 1.33 9.56 19.58
C ILE A 102 2.27 8.99 20.64
N ASP A 103 2.00 7.77 21.10
CA ASP A 103 2.86 7.04 22.03
C ASP A 103 3.96 6.28 21.26
N TYR A 104 5.16 6.86 21.23
CA TYR A 104 6.32 6.28 20.54
C TYR A 104 7.62 6.48 21.32
N THR A 105 8.62 5.64 21.01
CA THR A 105 9.99 5.76 21.53
C THR A 105 10.93 6.37 20.51
N HIS A 106 10.76 6.00 19.24
CA HIS A 106 11.60 6.42 18.13
C HIS A 106 10.74 6.72 16.90
N MET A 107 11.17 7.71 16.14
CA MET A 107 10.67 7.99 14.81
C MET A 107 11.68 7.50 13.79
N ILE A 108 11.20 6.88 12.71
CA ILE A 108 11.97 6.73 11.48
C ILE A 108 11.47 7.74 10.44
N LEU A 109 12.39 8.47 9.83
CA LEU A 109 12.12 9.41 8.76
C LEU A 109 12.68 8.85 7.45
N MET A 110 11.84 8.70 6.43
CA MET A 110 12.25 8.31 5.09
C MET A 110 11.80 9.36 4.07
N PRO A 111 12.71 9.87 3.22
CA PRO A 111 12.38 10.83 2.18
C PRO A 111 11.78 10.16 0.93
N LEU A 112 11.19 10.97 0.06
CA LEU A 112 10.74 10.57 -1.27
C LEU A 112 11.86 9.82 -2.00
N GLY A 113 11.50 8.69 -2.60
CA GLY A 113 12.43 7.86 -3.37
C GLY A 113 13.36 6.99 -2.51
N CYS A 114 13.17 6.94 -1.19
CA CYS A 114 13.74 5.91 -0.34
C CYS A 114 12.72 4.80 -0.11
N ILE A 115 13.08 3.56 -0.43
CA ILE A 115 12.14 2.45 -0.48
C ILE A 115 12.64 1.33 0.40
N MET A 116 11.77 0.82 1.26
CA MET A 116 12.09 -0.30 2.15
C MET A 116 12.03 -1.59 1.35
N VAL A 117 13.16 -2.27 1.26
CA VAL A 117 13.22 -3.57 0.60
C VAL A 117 12.94 -4.73 1.52
N ARG A 118 13.49 -4.72 2.73
CA ARG A 118 13.40 -5.87 3.62
C ARG A 118 12.76 -5.44 4.94
N PRO A 119 11.41 -5.36 5.03
CA PRO A 119 10.72 -4.92 6.24
C PRO A 119 11.18 -5.66 7.50
N GLN A 120 11.42 -6.97 7.42
CA GLN A 120 11.91 -7.76 8.56
C GLN A 120 13.32 -7.34 8.98
N LYS A 121 14.24 -7.15 7.99
CA LYS A 121 15.60 -6.67 8.28
C LYS A 121 15.57 -5.22 8.79
N LEU A 122 14.64 -4.40 8.34
CA LEU A 122 14.48 -3.05 8.86
C LEU A 122 14.09 -3.10 10.34
N ALA A 123 13.06 -3.89 10.71
CA ALA A 123 12.67 -4.06 12.12
C ALA A 123 13.85 -4.53 12.97
N HIS A 124 14.53 -5.60 12.55
CA HIS A 124 15.71 -6.11 13.24
C HIS A 124 16.85 -5.08 13.33
N GLY A 125 17.07 -4.34 12.26
CA GLY A 125 18.06 -3.28 12.20
C GLY A 125 17.73 -2.13 13.17
N ILE A 126 16.46 -1.74 13.29
CA ILE A 126 16.00 -0.74 14.25
C ILE A 126 16.25 -1.26 15.67
N TYR A 127 15.89 -2.52 15.95
CA TYR A 127 16.09 -3.14 17.26
C TYR A 127 17.57 -3.08 17.64
N LYS A 128 18.44 -3.58 16.77
CA LYS A 128 19.89 -3.55 16.97
C LYS A 128 20.42 -2.14 17.18
N GLN A 129 19.92 -1.16 16.41
CA GLN A 129 20.36 0.23 16.53
C GLN A 129 20.06 0.76 17.93
N VAL A 130 18.82 0.62 18.38
CA VAL A 130 18.36 1.12 19.69
C VAL A 130 19.03 0.37 20.83
N MET A 131 19.17 -0.95 20.73
CA MET A 131 19.79 -1.76 21.80
C MET A 131 21.29 -1.54 21.91
N ASN A 132 21.98 -1.29 20.81
CA ASN A 132 23.43 -1.03 20.82
C ASN A 132 23.75 0.41 21.25
N TYR A 133 22.88 1.36 20.90
CA TYR A 133 23.06 2.79 21.13
C TYR A 133 21.82 3.41 21.79
N PRO A 134 21.48 2.97 23.01
CA PRO A 134 20.28 3.41 23.72
C PRO A 134 20.27 4.92 24.02
N GLU A 135 21.44 5.54 24.11
CA GLU A 135 21.61 6.97 24.31
C GLU A 135 21.49 7.81 23.03
N ALA A 136 21.33 7.17 21.86
CA ALA A 136 21.33 7.87 20.59
C ALA A 136 20.06 8.70 20.40
N ASN A 137 20.22 10.02 20.43
CA ASN A 137 19.14 10.94 20.05
C ASN A 137 18.95 11.01 18.53
N VAL A 138 20.04 10.85 17.77
CA VAL A 138 20.04 10.89 16.30
C VAL A 138 20.85 9.71 15.78
N SER A 139 20.26 8.93 14.87
CA SER A 139 21.01 8.04 13.99
C SER A 139 20.71 8.37 12.53
N GLY A 140 21.73 8.33 11.68
CA GLY A 140 21.60 8.69 10.27
C GLY A 140 22.73 8.14 9.43
N HIS A 141 22.65 8.28 8.11
CA HIS A 141 23.71 7.80 7.22
C HIS A 141 24.87 8.81 7.20
N ILE A 142 25.80 8.71 8.14
CA ILE A 142 26.91 9.67 8.29
C ILE A 142 27.96 9.45 7.21
N MET A 143 28.46 10.55 6.64
CA MET A 143 29.62 10.58 5.74
C MET A 143 30.60 11.68 6.17
N HIS A 144 31.88 11.35 6.23
CA HIS A 144 33.00 12.28 6.41
C HIS A 144 33.41 12.85 5.05
N THR A 145 32.52 13.65 4.47
CA THR A 145 32.70 14.24 3.13
C THR A 145 33.95 15.10 3.01
N GLY A 146 34.47 15.63 4.12
CA GLY A 146 35.73 16.35 4.16
C GLY A 146 36.91 15.54 3.62
N LEU A 147 36.88 14.20 3.74
CA LEU A 147 37.89 13.34 3.10
C LEU A 147 37.80 13.37 1.57
N TRP A 148 36.61 13.55 0.99
CA TRP A 148 36.46 13.70 -0.46
C TRP A 148 36.95 15.07 -0.91
N GLU A 149 36.66 16.11 -0.13
CA GLU A 149 37.12 17.47 -0.39
C GLU A 149 38.64 17.58 -0.32
N GLN A 150 39.27 16.97 0.68
CA GLN A 150 40.74 16.85 0.80
C GLN A 150 41.34 16.14 -0.41
N LYS A 151 40.77 14.99 -0.83
CA LYS A 151 41.21 14.29 -2.05
C LYS A 151 41.10 15.15 -3.31
N ALA A 152 40.22 16.15 -3.30
CA ALA A 152 40.05 17.12 -4.38
C ALA A 152 40.80 18.45 -4.14
N GLY A 153 41.76 18.48 -3.21
CA GLY A 153 42.65 19.60 -2.94
C GLY A 153 42.02 20.75 -2.13
N ARG A 154 40.94 20.50 -1.39
CA ARG A 154 40.20 21.52 -0.62
C ARG A 154 40.25 21.23 0.89
N ASP A 155 41.44 21.35 1.46
CA ASP A 155 41.72 21.02 2.86
C ASP A 155 40.92 21.85 3.87
N GLN A 156 40.45 23.05 3.49
CA GLN A 156 39.60 23.88 4.34
C GLN A 156 38.27 23.20 4.71
N TYR A 157 37.82 22.20 3.96
CA TYR A 157 36.60 21.44 4.22
C TYR A 157 36.86 20.10 4.91
N GLN A 158 38.07 19.84 5.41
CA GLN A 158 38.43 18.56 6.02
C GLN A 158 37.48 18.12 7.14
N ASN A 159 36.87 19.06 7.87
CA ASN A 159 35.95 18.76 8.97
C ASN A 159 34.48 18.75 8.53
N LEU A 160 34.21 18.68 7.23
CA LEU A 160 32.86 18.61 6.71
C LEU A 160 32.30 17.20 6.89
N PHE A 161 31.26 17.10 7.73
CA PHE A 161 30.44 15.91 7.89
C PHE A 161 29.03 16.17 7.38
N THR A 162 28.44 15.17 6.75
CA THR A 162 27.08 15.23 6.22
C THR A 162 26.33 13.99 6.67
N MET A 163 25.00 14.07 6.80
CA MET A 163 24.16 12.88 6.85
C MET A 163 23.37 12.76 5.55
N HIS A 164 23.44 11.59 4.93
CA HIS A 164 22.74 11.34 3.69
C HIS A 164 21.22 11.21 3.94
N GLU A 165 20.40 11.88 3.12
CA GLU A 165 18.93 11.80 3.14
C GLU A 165 18.41 10.46 2.61
N GLN A 166 18.78 9.36 3.27
CA GLN A 166 18.15 8.06 3.00
C GLN A 166 17.22 7.68 4.13
N MET A 167 17.65 7.90 5.37
CA MET A 167 16.88 7.56 6.55
C MET A 167 17.49 8.27 7.76
N LEU A 168 16.63 8.82 8.61
CA LEU A 168 17.01 9.28 9.95
C LEU A 168 16.20 8.51 10.99
N MET A 169 16.80 8.31 12.15
CA MET A 169 16.10 7.85 13.35
C MET A 169 16.28 8.90 14.43
N LEU A 170 15.17 9.37 15.01
CA LEU A 170 15.17 10.32 16.12
C LEU A 170 14.48 9.68 17.32
N SER A 171 15.08 9.80 18.50
CA SER A 171 14.42 9.41 19.75
C SER A 171 13.27 10.38 20.07
N LYS A 172 12.32 9.96 20.91
CA LYS A 172 11.31 10.86 21.46
C LYS A 172 11.95 12.06 22.16
N GLN A 173 13.03 11.84 22.90
CA GLN A 173 13.79 12.91 23.55
C GLN A 173 14.35 13.93 22.55
N ALA A 174 14.81 13.49 21.37
CA ALA A 174 15.26 14.40 20.32
C ALA A 174 14.12 15.30 19.82
N ILE A 175 12.92 14.74 19.61
CA ILE A 175 11.73 15.51 19.20
C ILE A 175 11.29 16.50 20.29
N ASP A 176 11.29 16.08 21.54
CA ASP A 176 10.94 16.96 22.67
C ASP A 176 11.94 18.14 22.78
N ASN A 177 13.23 17.90 22.55
CA ASN A 177 14.25 18.96 22.54
C ASN A 177 14.12 19.90 21.33
N ILE A 178 13.88 19.37 20.13
CA ILE A 178 13.59 20.17 18.92
C ILE A 178 12.44 21.14 19.17
N LYS A 179 11.37 20.65 19.81
CA LYS A 179 10.23 21.47 20.23
C LYS A 179 10.64 22.54 21.24
N ASN A 180 11.32 22.14 22.32
CA ASN A 180 11.64 23.04 23.43
C ASN A 180 12.59 24.18 23.03
N ASP A 181 13.51 23.92 22.09
CA ASP A 181 14.45 24.92 21.60
C ASP A 181 13.94 25.70 20.39
N ASN A 182 12.71 25.45 19.93
CA ASN A 182 12.16 26.00 18.69
C ASN A 182 13.10 25.80 17.49
N PHE A 183 13.69 24.60 17.36
CA PHE A 183 14.55 24.27 16.24
C PHE A 183 13.74 24.23 14.94
N VAL A 184 14.28 24.86 13.88
CA VAL A 184 13.66 24.93 12.57
C VAL A 184 14.47 24.11 11.57
N PHE A 185 13.80 23.18 10.89
CA PHE A 185 14.37 22.48 9.76
C PHE A 185 14.40 23.40 8.55
N ASN A 186 15.60 23.76 8.10
CA ASN A 186 15.78 24.55 6.89
C ASN A 186 15.65 23.65 5.64
N ASN A 187 14.69 23.94 4.78
CA ASN A 187 14.36 23.11 3.61
C ASN A 187 15.30 23.34 2.40
N THR A 188 16.36 24.12 2.55
CA THR A 188 17.36 24.36 1.50
C THR A 188 18.21 23.10 1.19
N ILE A 189 18.69 23.00 -0.06
CA ILE A 189 19.74 22.06 -0.46
C ILE A 189 21.15 22.65 -0.32
N ARG A 190 21.26 23.97 -0.09
CA ARG A 190 22.52 24.69 0.10
C ARG A 190 22.77 24.94 1.58
N TYR A 191 24.01 24.82 2.02
CA TYR A 191 24.37 25.04 3.41
C TYR A 191 25.51 26.05 3.53
N HIS A 192 25.30 27.06 4.37
CA HIS A 192 26.28 28.12 4.62
C HIS A 192 26.27 28.47 6.11
N THR A 193 27.44 28.39 6.73
CA THR A 193 27.64 28.86 8.10
C THR A 193 29.06 29.35 8.29
N ASN A 194 29.23 30.38 9.13
CA ASN A 194 30.54 30.83 9.59
C ASN A 194 30.90 30.23 10.96
N ASP A 195 30.00 29.42 11.53
CA ASP A 195 30.03 28.96 12.91
C ASP A 195 29.98 27.42 13.01
N TRP A 196 30.59 26.69 12.06
CA TRP A 196 30.61 25.22 12.11
C TRP A 196 31.45 24.75 13.29
N ILE A 197 30.80 24.08 14.24
CA ILE A 197 31.45 23.44 15.38
C ILE A 197 32.31 22.30 14.86
N LYS A 198 33.58 22.23 15.28
CA LYS A 198 34.46 21.12 14.92
C LYS A 198 33.91 19.79 15.43
N ILE A 199 33.95 18.79 14.57
CA ILE A 199 33.42 17.45 14.82
C ILE A 199 34.56 16.44 14.86
N ALA A 200 34.55 15.60 15.88
CA ALA A 200 35.38 14.40 15.98
C ALA A 200 34.57 13.16 15.52
N ARG A 201 35.28 12.10 15.14
CA ARG A 201 34.69 10.85 14.67
C ARG A 201 35.33 9.64 15.34
N SER A 202 34.61 8.53 15.35
CA SER A 202 35.17 7.21 15.67
C SER A 202 36.22 6.76 14.66
N THR A 203 37.14 5.92 15.13
CA THR A 203 38.08 5.18 14.26
C THR A 203 37.35 4.04 13.54
N GLU A 204 36.35 3.44 14.18
CA GLU A 204 35.48 2.46 13.56
C GLU A 204 34.62 3.10 12.46
N SER A 205 34.40 2.33 11.39
CA SER A 205 33.57 2.70 10.26
C SER A 205 32.56 1.59 9.96
N VAL A 206 31.42 1.95 9.39
CA VAL A 206 30.34 0.98 9.11
C VAL A 206 30.56 0.28 7.77
N HIS A 207 31.05 0.99 6.76
CA HIS A 207 31.22 0.42 5.42
C HIS A 207 32.63 0.69 4.85
N ASP A 208 33.10 1.92 4.94
CA ASP A 208 34.37 2.39 4.38
C ASP A 208 34.97 3.52 5.22
N ASP A 209 36.19 3.93 4.90
CA ASP A 209 36.96 4.90 5.68
C ASP A 209 36.27 6.27 5.85
N TYR A 210 35.36 6.65 4.95
CA TYR A 210 34.60 7.90 5.03
C TYR A 210 33.20 7.74 5.64
N THR A 211 32.80 6.56 6.13
CA THR A 211 31.52 6.33 6.83
C THR A 211 31.74 5.94 8.29
N PRO A 212 32.13 6.90 9.16
CA PRO A 212 32.39 6.62 10.58
C PRO A 212 31.17 6.01 11.27
N LEU A 213 31.42 5.16 12.27
CA LEU A 213 30.37 4.61 13.13
C LEU A 213 29.64 5.70 13.92
N LYS A 214 30.35 6.72 14.40
CA LYS A 214 29.76 7.84 15.13
C LYS A 214 30.54 9.12 14.97
N ILE A 215 29.85 10.24 15.14
CA ILE A 215 30.44 11.58 15.22
C ILE A 215 29.94 12.29 16.48
N TYR A 216 30.78 13.16 17.02
CA TYR A 216 30.52 13.90 18.25
C TYR A 216 31.31 15.21 18.23
N LYS A 217 30.96 16.12 19.13
CA LYS A 217 31.64 17.42 19.23
C LYS A 217 33.12 17.20 19.56
N ASP A 218 33.99 17.89 18.84
CA ASP A 218 35.40 17.94 19.19
C ASP A 218 35.57 18.77 20.47
N THR A 219 35.97 18.11 21.56
CA THR A 219 36.17 18.77 22.86
C THR A 219 37.58 19.31 23.05
N PHE A 220 38.50 19.07 22.11
CA PHE A 220 39.89 19.52 22.21
C PHE A 220 40.12 20.89 21.61
N SER A 221 39.17 21.39 20.80
CA SER A 221 39.25 22.67 20.12
C SER A 221 37.91 23.40 20.23
N ASN A 222 37.95 24.63 20.75
CA ASN A 222 36.79 25.53 20.72
C ASN A 222 36.65 26.30 19.39
N ASP A 223 37.53 26.05 18.43
CA ASP A 223 37.50 26.71 17.13
C ASP A 223 36.22 26.41 16.36
N LYS A 224 35.73 27.44 15.67
CA LYS A 224 34.68 27.33 14.67
C LYS A 224 35.26 27.59 13.29
N ILE A 225 34.66 26.97 12.28
CA ILE A 225 35.12 27.08 10.90
C ILE A 225 33.99 27.51 9.96
N VAL A 226 34.38 28.05 8.82
CA VAL A 226 33.44 28.45 7.77
C VAL A 226 33.15 27.23 6.89
N MET A 227 31.86 26.88 6.76
CA MET A 227 31.40 25.85 5.84
C MET A 227 30.48 26.44 4.80
N LYS A 228 30.81 26.20 3.54
CA LYS A 228 30.07 26.69 2.38
C LYS A 228 29.90 25.56 1.38
N LYS A 229 28.65 25.13 1.17
CA LYS A 229 28.29 24.04 0.27
C LYS A 229 27.14 24.47 -0.62
N GLU A 230 27.45 24.67 -1.90
CA GLU A 230 26.54 25.21 -2.92
C GLU A 230 25.73 24.12 -3.66
N ARG A 231 26.20 22.88 -3.65
CA ARG A 231 25.57 21.71 -4.30
C ARG A 231 25.72 20.44 -3.45
N ASN A 232 24.90 19.43 -3.74
CA ASN A 232 24.66 18.16 -3.01
C ASN A 232 23.56 18.21 -1.92
N ASN A 233 22.69 17.21 -2.02
CA ASN A 233 21.37 17.06 -1.40
C ASN A 233 21.31 17.01 0.14
N PHE A 234 22.13 17.68 0.96
CA PHE A 234 22.18 17.37 2.41
C PHE A 234 22.00 18.55 3.38
N GLY A 235 21.60 19.74 2.88
CA GLY A 235 21.52 20.99 3.65
C GLY A 235 20.83 20.91 5.03
N PHE A 236 19.69 20.22 5.13
CA PHE A 236 18.96 20.13 6.41
C PHE A 236 19.66 19.24 7.45
N CYS A 237 20.37 18.20 6.98
CA CYS A 237 21.08 17.28 7.85
C CYS A 237 22.25 17.97 8.55
N GLU A 238 22.87 18.94 7.88
CA GLU A 238 23.95 19.75 8.44
C GLU A 238 23.46 20.62 9.61
N ASP A 239 22.26 21.22 9.53
CA ASP A 239 21.64 21.94 10.65
C ASP A 239 21.38 21.01 11.85
N LEU A 240 20.87 19.80 11.59
CA LEU A 240 20.64 18.80 12.62
C LEU A 240 21.95 18.32 13.27
N ILE A 241 23.03 18.19 12.49
CA ILE A 241 24.37 17.91 13.03
C ILE A 241 24.81 19.03 13.98
N GLN A 242 24.75 20.29 13.55
CA GLN A 242 25.17 21.42 14.38
C GLN A 242 24.33 21.56 15.65
N TYR A 243 23.02 21.31 15.56
CA TYR A 243 22.14 21.26 16.72
C TYR A 243 22.53 20.15 17.70
N ALA A 244 22.79 18.93 17.20
CA ALA A 244 23.27 17.82 18.02
C ALA A 244 24.62 18.15 18.69
N MET A 245 25.56 18.77 17.98
CA MET A 245 26.84 19.18 18.56
C MET A 245 26.67 20.25 19.65
N LYS A 246 25.74 21.21 19.48
CA LYS A 246 25.41 22.21 20.52
C LYS A 246 24.81 21.59 21.79
N LYS A 247 24.13 20.45 21.65
CA LYS A 247 23.55 19.68 22.75
C LYS A 247 24.49 18.60 23.31
N ASP A 248 25.74 18.56 22.83
CA ASP A 248 26.74 17.54 23.16
C ASP A 248 26.24 16.10 22.90
N TRP A 249 25.40 15.92 21.86
CA TRP A 249 24.94 14.61 21.44
C TRP A 249 25.97 13.91 20.57
N THR A 250 26.05 12.60 20.73
CA THR A 250 26.70 11.71 19.76
C THR A 250 25.69 11.30 18.70
N ILE A 251 26.05 11.46 17.43
CA ILE A 251 25.26 10.95 16.30
C ILE A 251 25.85 9.62 15.87
N TYR A 252 25.00 8.61 15.76
CA TYR A 252 25.38 7.26 15.33
C TYR A 252 25.04 7.01 13.86
N ASN A 253 25.89 6.25 13.17
CA ASN A 253 25.59 5.81 11.82
C ASN A 253 24.58 4.65 11.86
N LEU A 254 23.84 4.47 10.77
CA LEU A 254 22.91 3.33 10.65
C LEU A 254 23.72 2.04 10.51
N ASN A 255 23.37 1.01 11.29
CA ASN A 255 24.00 -0.31 11.16
C ASN A 255 23.74 -0.97 9.79
N ASP A 256 24.57 -1.96 9.43
CA ASP A 256 24.51 -2.65 8.13
C ASP A 256 23.16 -3.31 7.85
N THR A 257 22.46 -3.77 8.88
CA THR A 257 21.14 -4.40 8.72
C THR A 257 20.11 -3.36 8.24
N LEU A 258 20.12 -2.15 8.80
CA LEU A 258 19.31 -1.01 8.33
C LEU A 258 19.73 -0.50 6.96
N ARG A 259 21.04 -0.48 6.67
CA ARG A 259 21.53 -0.03 5.36
C ARG A 259 21.07 -0.98 4.26
N ALA A 260 21.15 -2.29 4.49
CA ALA A 260 20.73 -3.33 3.55
C ALA A 260 19.22 -3.56 3.47
N SER A 261 18.41 -2.92 4.32
CA SER A 261 16.96 -3.06 4.32
C SER A 261 16.22 -2.03 3.46
N LYS A 262 16.93 -1.05 2.90
CA LYS A 262 16.37 0.03 2.08
C LYS A 262 17.21 0.31 0.83
N LEU A 263 16.59 0.95 -0.15
CA LEU A 263 17.23 1.47 -1.36
C LEU A 263 16.89 2.94 -1.49
N TYR A 264 17.88 3.76 -1.86
CA TYR A 264 17.65 5.15 -2.21
C TYR A 264 17.83 5.30 -3.72
N SER A 265 16.88 5.96 -4.37
CA SER A 265 16.82 6.08 -5.83
C SER A 265 17.88 6.99 -6.43
N TYR A 266 18.37 7.98 -5.67
CA TYR A 266 19.22 9.05 -6.21
C TYR A 266 18.60 9.74 -7.44
N HIS A 267 17.26 9.80 -7.50
CA HIS A 267 16.51 10.34 -8.63
C HIS A 267 16.82 11.81 -8.96
N ASN A 268 17.37 12.55 -7.99
CA ASN A 268 17.78 13.95 -8.15
C ASN A 268 19.18 14.09 -8.78
N ASP A 269 19.95 13.02 -8.86
CA ASP A 269 21.18 12.97 -9.64
C ASP A 269 20.83 12.51 -11.06
N ARG A 270 21.16 13.30 -12.09
CA ARG A 270 20.84 13.05 -13.51
C ARG A 270 19.39 12.55 -13.73
N THR A 271 18.39 13.38 -13.39
CA THR A 271 16.95 13.03 -13.45
C THR A 271 16.50 12.42 -14.77
N ASP A 272 16.91 12.98 -15.92
CA ASP A 272 16.50 12.46 -17.24
C ASP A 272 17.01 11.03 -17.50
N GLU A 273 18.23 10.74 -17.02
CA GLU A 273 18.80 9.41 -17.07
C GLU A 273 17.99 8.44 -16.19
N PHE A 274 17.62 8.85 -14.98
CA PHE A 274 16.78 8.04 -14.10
C PHE A 274 15.43 7.71 -14.75
N ILE A 275 14.80 8.68 -15.41
CA ILE A 275 13.53 8.50 -16.12
C ILE A 275 13.68 7.46 -17.24
N LYS A 276 14.70 7.60 -18.09
CA LYS A 276 15.03 6.62 -19.14
C LYS A 276 15.09 5.19 -18.58
N TYR A 277 15.86 4.98 -17.51
CA TYR A 277 16.03 3.64 -16.94
C TYR A 277 14.85 3.14 -16.11
N SER A 278 13.98 4.03 -15.63
CA SER A 278 12.73 3.63 -14.99
C SER A 278 11.84 2.81 -15.95
N GLU A 279 11.90 3.13 -17.25
CA GLU A 279 11.11 2.51 -18.32
C GLU A 279 11.86 1.41 -19.09
N SER A 280 13.19 1.33 -18.93
CA SER A 280 14.05 0.33 -19.60
C SER A 280 13.94 -1.06 -18.95
N ASN A 281 14.26 -2.13 -19.70
CA ASN A 281 14.40 -3.47 -19.14
C ASN A 281 15.78 -3.64 -18.44
N MET A 282 15.99 -4.74 -17.70
CA MET A 282 17.25 -4.94 -16.97
C MET A 282 18.46 -5.13 -17.90
N LYS A 283 18.27 -5.78 -19.05
CA LYS A 283 19.35 -6.03 -20.03
C LYS A 283 19.92 -4.73 -20.58
N ASP A 284 19.06 -3.79 -20.98
CA ASP A 284 19.49 -2.48 -21.50
C ASP A 284 20.28 -1.70 -20.44
N ILE A 285 19.87 -1.80 -19.17
CA ILE A 285 20.54 -1.17 -18.03
C ILE A 285 21.93 -1.78 -17.79
N GLU A 286 22.07 -3.10 -17.93
CA GLU A 286 23.36 -3.79 -17.79
C GLU A 286 24.33 -3.42 -18.92
N GLU A 287 23.84 -3.36 -20.17
CA GLU A 287 24.64 -2.92 -21.31
C GLU A 287 25.17 -1.49 -21.14
N ASP A 288 24.34 -0.58 -20.63
CA ASP A 288 24.76 0.80 -20.34
C ASP A 288 25.69 0.88 -19.13
N ASN A 289 25.56 -0.01 -18.13
CA ASN A 289 26.50 -0.13 -17.03
C ASN A 289 27.89 -0.58 -17.48
N ASP A 290 27.96 -1.58 -18.36
CA ASP A 290 29.24 -2.05 -18.92
C ASP A 290 29.96 -0.95 -19.71
N LYS A 291 29.17 -0.10 -20.39
CA LYS A 291 29.67 1.10 -21.09
C LYS A 291 29.94 2.29 -20.17
N LYS A 292 29.67 2.20 -18.86
CA LYS A 292 29.76 3.28 -17.87
C LYS A 292 28.89 4.50 -18.19
N ASN A 293 27.76 4.29 -18.86
CA ASN A 293 26.80 5.34 -19.22
C ASN A 293 25.80 5.66 -18.09
N ILE A 294 25.68 4.76 -17.12
CA ILE A 294 24.77 4.88 -15.97
C ILE A 294 25.52 5.22 -14.67
N VAL A 295 24.93 6.08 -13.84
CA VAL A 295 25.45 6.35 -12.50
C VAL A 295 25.30 5.12 -11.61
N ASP A 296 26.37 4.77 -10.87
CA ASP A 296 26.41 3.56 -10.01
C ASP A 296 25.23 3.48 -9.02
N GLY A 297 24.79 4.62 -8.47
CA GLY A 297 23.60 4.69 -7.61
C GLY A 297 22.31 4.25 -8.32
N HIS A 298 22.08 4.70 -9.56
CA HIS A 298 20.92 4.32 -10.36
C HIS A 298 21.00 2.84 -10.78
N TYR A 299 22.18 2.39 -11.21
CA TYR A 299 22.40 1.00 -11.58
C TYR A 299 22.10 0.07 -10.40
N ARG A 300 22.68 0.33 -9.22
CA ARG A 300 22.43 -0.47 -8.01
C ARG A 300 20.96 -0.47 -7.62
N PHE A 301 20.30 0.69 -7.76
CA PHE A 301 18.88 0.83 -7.48
C PHE A 301 18.02 -0.03 -8.41
N PHE A 302 18.15 0.13 -9.73
CA PHE A 302 17.37 -0.63 -10.70
C PHE A 302 17.74 -2.10 -10.74
N LYS A 303 19.01 -2.46 -10.54
CA LYS A 303 19.44 -3.85 -10.38
C LYS A 303 18.72 -4.50 -9.20
N ALA A 304 18.73 -3.87 -8.02
CA ALA A 304 18.07 -4.42 -6.85
C ALA A 304 16.53 -4.49 -7.02
N LEU A 305 15.95 -3.60 -7.82
CA LEU A 305 14.51 -3.56 -8.09
C LEU A 305 14.05 -4.55 -9.17
N LYS A 306 14.82 -4.70 -10.27
CA LYS A 306 14.42 -5.39 -11.51
C LYS A 306 15.10 -6.75 -11.72
N SER A 307 16.24 -7.04 -11.08
CA SER A 307 17.03 -8.28 -11.31
C SER A 307 16.27 -9.59 -11.07
N HIS A 308 15.20 -9.57 -10.27
CA HIS A 308 14.45 -10.78 -9.91
C HIS A 308 13.38 -11.18 -10.96
N THR A 309 13.36 -10.53 -12.13
CA THR A 309 12.27 -10.66 -13.11
C THR A 309 12.53 -11.65 -14.24
N GLN A 310 13.76 -12.14 -14.47
CA GLN A 310 14.06 -12.96 -15.66
C GLN A 310 14.74 -14.32 -15.39
N ASP A 311 15.62 -14.46 -14.40
CA ASP A 311 16.43 -15.70 -14.22
C ASP A 311 16.22 -16.45 -12.90
N THR A 312 15.29 -16.02 -12.04
CA THR A 312 15.07 -16.63 -10.71
C THR A 312 13.60 -16.97 -10.47
N PHE A 313 13.26 -18.26 -10.40
CA PHE A 313 11.90 -18.72 -10.05
C PHE A 313 11.66 -18.68 -8.54
N PHE A 314 10.60 -18.01 -8.08
CA PHE A 314 10.18 -18.02 -6.67
C PHE A 314 9.33 -19.27 -6.37
N GLY A 315 10.02 -20.41 -6.22
CA GLY A 315 9.38 -21.71 -5.96
C GLY A 315 8.91 -21.94 -4.53
N TYR A 316 9.52 -21.26 -3.56
CA TYR A 316 9.25 -21.44 -2.13
C TYR A 316 8.30 -20.35 -1.60
N ASN A 317 7.12 -20.23 -2.24
CA ASN A 317 6.09 -19.31 -1.78
C ASN A 317 5.37 -19.89 -0.55
N ASN A 318 5.48 -19.16 0.56
CA ASN A 318 4.95 -19.53 1.86
C ASN A 318 3.70 -18.72 2.26
N GLU A 319 3.04 -18.04 1.31
CA GLU A 319 1.79 -17.34 1.59
C GLU A 319 0.72 -18.30 2.14
N LEU A 320 0.01 -17.83 3.18
CA LEU A 320 -1.11 -18.57 3.73
C LEU A 320 -2.31 -18.51 2.77
N ILE A 321 -2.87 -19.67 2.47
CA ILE A 321 -4.07 -19.74 1.64
C ILE A 321 -5.28 -19.33 2.45
N SER A 322 -5.80 -18.17 2.10
CA SER A 322 -7.03 -17.64 2.67
C SER A 322 -8.24 -18.48 2.26
N LYS A 323 -9.20 -18.63 3.18
CA LYS A 323 -10.50 -19.31 3.01
C LYS A 323 -11.66 -18.30 2.95
N GLU A 324 -11.36 -17.05 2.66
CA GLU A 324 -12.28 -15.94 2.91
C GLU A 324 -13.27 -15.66 1.78
N LEU A 325 -13.12 -16.29 0.61
CA LEU A 325 -14.07 -16.10 -0.48
C LEU A 325 -15.40 -16.85 -0.26
N PRO A 326 -16.49 -16.42 -0.91
CA PRO A 326 -17.76 -17.11 -0.88
C PRO A 326 -17.65 -18.60 -1.26
N ARG A 327 -18.43 -19.45 -0.60
CA ARG A 327 -18.65 -20.85 -1.00
C ARG A 327 -19.60 -20.90 -2.20
N THR A 328 -19.08 -20.52 -3.36
CA THR A 328 -19.78 -20.57 -4.64
C THR A 328 -18.99 -21.36 -5.65
N LYS A 329 -19.66 -21.82 -6.71
CA LYS A 329 -19.00 -22.48 -7.84
C LYS A 329 -18.33 -21.43 -8.73
N TYR A 330 -17.06 -21.64 -9.05
CA TYR A 330 -16.28 -20.81 -9.98
C TYR A 330 -16.06 -21.58 -11.29
N ASP A 331 -16.14 -20.91 -12.43
CA ASP A 331 -15.96 -21.52 -13.76
C ASP A 331 -14.59 -21.18 -14.38
N SER A 332 -13.84 -20.28 -13.75
CA SER A 332 -12.50 -19.92 -14.20
C SER A 332 -11.63 -19.43 -13.05
N PHE A 333 -10.32 -19.65 -13.21
CA PHE A 333 -9.28 -19.23 -12.28
C PHE A 333 -8.23 -18.42 -13.02
N VAL A 334 -7.83 -17.28 -12.47
CA VAL A 334 -6.66 -16.51 -12.90
C VAL A 334 -5.71 -16.41 -11.72
N GLY A 335 -4.44 -16.73 -11.93
CA GLY A 335 -3.45 -16.64 -10.85
C GLY A 335 -2.04 -16.49 -11.36
N VAL A 336 -1.14 -16.05 -10.47
CA VAL A 336 0.30 -16.04 -10.75
C VAL A 336 0.89 -17.44 -10.71
N ALA A 337 2.07 -17.65 -11.30
CA ALA A 337 2.70 -18.96 -11.44
C ALA A 337 3.63 -19.30 -10.25
N SER A 338 3.33 -18.80 -9.06
CA SER A 338 4.24 -18.89 -7.90
C SER A 338 4.05 -20.17 -7.09
N GLY A 339 5.08 -21.02 -7.07
CA GLY A 339 5.16 -22.21 -6.22
C GLY A 339 3.99 -23.20 -6.40
N PHE A 340 3.56 -23.82 -5.30
CA PHE A 340 2.42 -24.76 -5.29
C PHE A 340 1.05 -24.07 -5.17
N LEU A 341 1.00 -22.77 -4.90
CA LEU A 341 -0.23 -22.10 -4.47
C LEU A 341 -1.35 -22.12 -5.51
N PRO A 342 -1.12 -21.96 -6.83
CA PRO A 342 -2.18 -22.10 -7.84
C PRO A 342 -2.97 -23.40 -7.68
N TRP A 343 -2.25 -24.51 -7.49
CA TRP A 343 -2.84 -25.84 -7.34
C TRP A 343 -3.65 -25.97 -6.05
N LEU A 344 -3.14 -25.40 -4.96
CA LEU A 344 -3.86 -25.41 -3.70
C LEU A 344 -5.11 -24.52 -3.73
N TYR A 345 -5.11 -23.42 -4.50
CA TYR A 345 -6.34 -22.65 -4.74
C TYR A 345 -7.35 -23.46 -5.55
N LEU A 346 -6.92 -24.11 -6.63
CA LEU A 346 -7.76 -24.99 -7.46
C LEU A 346 -8.33 -26.17 -6.65
N SER A 347 -7.59 -26.69 -5.67
CA SER A 347 -8.08 -27.77 -4.81
C SER A 347 -9.01 -27.30 -3.70
N LYS A 348 -8.87 -26.08 -3.21
CA LYS A 348 -9.55 -25.62 -1.98
C LYS A 348 -10.87 -24.92 -2.24
N TYR A 349 -11.03 -24.33 -3.41
CA TYR A 349 -12.27 -23.69 -3.82
C TYR A 349 -13.10 -24.63 -4.70
N HIS A 350 -14.38 -24.29 -4.86
CA HIS A 350 -15.33 -25.10 -5.62
C HIS A 350 -15.30 -24.67 -7.09
N PHE A 351 -14.57 -25.40 -7.93
CA PHE A 351 -14.47 -25.15 -9.36
C PHE A 351 -15.40 -26.06 -10.18
N ASP A 352 -15.79 -25.63 -11.38
CA ASP A 352 -16.51 -26.47 -12.34
C ASP A 352 -15.59 -27.49 -13.00
N LYS A 353 -16.13 -28.63 -13.43
CA LYS A 353 -15.40 -29.67 -14.16
C LYS A 353 -14.76 -29.13 -15.45
N ASN A 354 -15.38 -28.12 -16.07
CA ASN A 354 -14.92 -27.49 -17.31
C ASN A 354 -14.16 -26.16 -17.03
N THR A 355 -13.59 -26.01 -15.83
CA THR A 355 -12.90 -24.78 -15.44
C THR A 355 -11.79 -24.42 -16.42
N LYS A 356 -11.72 -23.14 -16.79
CA LYS A 356 -10.60 -22.57 -17.53
C LYS A 356 -9.64 -21.91 -16.55
N VAL A 357 -8.37 -22.31 -16.59
CA VAL A 357 -7.30 -21.84 -15.72
C VAL A 357 -6.35 -20.97 -16.55
N PHE A 358 -6.11 -19.75 -16.11
CA PHE A 358 -5.16 -18.83 -16.72
C PHE A 358 -4.04 -18.51 -15.75
N LEU A 359 -2.84 -19.02 -16.03
CA LEU A 359 -1.64 -18.72 -15.26
C LEU A 359 -0.82 -17.65 -15.98
N ILE A 360 -0.66 -16.51 -15.32
CA ILE A 360 0.01 -15.32 -15.86
C ILE A 360 1.12 -14.89 -14.90
N ASP A 361 2.34 -14.78 -15.40
CA ASP A 361 3.49 -14.42 -14.57
C ASP A 361 4.51 -13.62 -15.36
N ILE A 362 5.19 -12.68 -14.71
CA ILE A 362 6.29 -11.92 -15.32
C ILE A 362 7.52 -12.80 -15.58
N ASN A 363 7.60 -13.94 -14.90
CA ASN A 363 8.71 -14.87 -15.00
C ASN A 363 8.34 -16.11 -15.82
N GLU A 364 8.97 -16.26 -16.99
CA GLU A 364 8.73 -17.40 -17.88
C GLU A 364 9.12 -18.74 -17.23
N THR A 365 10.16 -18.76 -16.40
CA THR A 365 10.60 -19.95 -15.65
C THR A 365 9.51 -20.42 -14.69
N ALA A 366 8.78 -19.50 -14.06
CA ALA A 366 7.64 -19.86 -13.21
C ALA A 366 6.55 -20.57 -14.02
N LEU A 367 6.23 -20.09 -15.22
CA LEU A 367 5.26 -20.74 -16.10
C LEU A 367 5.75 -22.12 -16.59
N LYS A 368 7.05 -22.25 -16.90
CA LYS A 368 7.68 -23.55 -17.24
C LYS A 368 7.55 -24.54 -16.08
N PHE A 369 7.78 -24.09 -14.84
CA PHE A 369 7.56 -24.90 -13.65
C PHE A 369 6.12 -25.38 -13.52
N GLN A 370 5.12 -24.52 -13.72
CA GLN A 370 3.71 -24.92 -13.62
C GLN A 370 3.32 -25.96 -14.68
N LYS A 371 3.83 -25.82 -15.92
CA LYS A 371 3.63 -26.82 -16.98
C LYS A 371 4.26 -28.16 -16.62
N TRP A 372 5.50 -28.12 -16.11
CA TRP A 372 6.21 -29.31 -15.66
C TRP A 372 5.47 -29.98 -14.49
N PHE A 373 5.02 -29.22 -13.50
CA PHE A 373 4.31 -29.74 -12.33
C PHE A 373 3.02 -30.44 -12.73
N LEU A 374 2.21 -29.84 -13.62
CA LEU A 374 0.97 -30.45 -14.12
C LEU A 374 1.21 -31.83 -14.78
N GLN A 375 2.35 -32.00 -15.45
CA GLN A 375 2.70 -33.23 -16.16
C GLN A 375 3.33 -34.29 -15.25
N ASN A 376 4.08 -33.87 -14.22
CA ASN A 376 4.97 -34.75 -13.46
C ASN A 376 4.52 -35.00 -12.01
N TYR A 377 3.64 -34.16 -11.44
CA TYR A 377 3.19 -34.36 -10.08
C TYR A 377 2.35 -35.63 -9.94
N ASN A 378 2.79 -36.51 -9.04
CA ASN A 378 2.12 -37.77 -8.73
C ASN A 378 1.68 -37.78 -7.25
N PRO A 379 0.37 -37.78 -6.97
CA PRO A 379 -0.14 -37.76 -5.59
C PRO A 379 0.18 -39.03 -4.79
N ASP A 380 0.57 -40.12 -5.46
CA ASP A 380 0.93 -41.40 -4.83
C ASP A 380 2.38 -41.41 -4.32
N ILE A 381 3.20 -40.43 -4.69
CA ILE A 381 4.59 -40.33 -4.25
C ILE A 381 4.69 -39.30 -3.11
N ASP A 382 5.11 -39.75 -1.93
CA ASP A 382 5.32 -38.86 -0.79
C ASP A 382 6.62 -38.06 -0.94
N GLN A 383 6.51 -36.84 -1.48
CA GLN A 383 7.64 -35.92 -1.64
C GLN A 383 7.46 -34.67 -0.78
N THR A 384 8.59 -34.12 -0.32
CA THR A 384 8.64 -32.75 0.21
C THR A 384 8.51 -31.75 -0.94
N TRP A 385 8.21 -30.49 -0.62
CA TRP A 385 8.17 -29.46 -1.65
C TRP A 385 9.56 -29.19 -2.24
N LYS A 386 10.58 -29.23 -1.39
CA LYS A 386 11.99 -29.14 -1.81
C LYS A 386 12.32 -30.18 -2.88
N ASP A 387 11.96 -31.45 -2.67
CA ASP A 387 12.26 -32.52 -3.61
C ASP A 387 11.65 -32.24 -5.01
N ILE A 388 10.43 -31.70 -5.05
CA ILE A 388 9.73 -31.35 -6.28
C ILE A 388 10.43 -30.19 -7.01
N VAL A 389 10.82 -29.15 -6.28
CA VAL A 389 11.53 -27.99 -6.84
C VAL A 389 12.91 -28.39 -7.35
N GLU A 390 13.64 -29.26 -6.64
CA GLU A 390 14.95 -29.76 -7.05
C GLU A 390 14.87 -30.64 -8.31
N GLN A 391 13.85 -31.48 -8.44
CA GLN A 391 13.60 -32.25 -9.67
C GLN A 391 13.40 -31.34 -10.88
N PHE A 392 12.59 -30.29 -10.75
CA PHE A 392 12.46 -29.30 -11.82
C PHE A 392 13.80 -28.61 -12.11
N ALA A 393 14.55 -28.26 -11.07
CA ALA A 393 15.82 -27.58 -11.22
C ALA A 393 16.85 -28.41 -11.99
N GLU A 394 16.92 -29.72 -11.72
CA GLU A 394 17.77 -30.63 -12.47
C GLU A 394 17.39 -30.70 -13.95
N VAL A 395 16.10 -30.77 -14.27
CA VAL A 395 15.62 -30.79 -15.66
C VAL A 395 15.92 -29.47 -16.36
N TYR A 396 15.65 -28.35 -15.69
CA TYR A 396 15.86 -27.02 -16.24
C TYR A 396 17.34 -26.72 -16.50
N ASN A 397 18.21 -26.98 -15.52
CA ASN A 397 19.65 -26.72 -15.61
C ASN A 397 20.36 -27.55 -16.69
N ARG A 398 19.80 -28.70 -17.11
CA ARG A 398 20.31 -29.45 -18.27
C ARG A 398 20.02 -28.76 -19.61
N THR A 399 19.07 -27.82 -19.64
CA THR A 399 18.57 -27.16 -20.85
C THR A 399 18.85 -25.65 -20.89
N SER A 400 19.34 -25.06 -19.79
CA SER A 400 19.59 -23.62 -19.63
C SER A 400 21.08 -23.31 -19.36
N GLN A 401 21.49 -22.05 -19.53
CA GLN A 401 22.89 -21.60 -19.34
C GLN A 401 23.24 -21.19 -17.90
N GLY A 402 22.44 -21.56 -16.88
CA GLY A 402 22.75 -21.18 -15.49
C GLY A 402 21.87 -21.86 -14.43
N PRO A 403 22.36 -21.96 -13.18
CA PRO A 403 21.65 -22.63 -12.10
C PRO A 403 20.44 -21.82 -11.62
N LEU A 404 19.31 -22.48 -11.44
CA LEU A 404 18.14 -21.90 -10.75
C LEU A 404 18.48 -21.54 -9.30
N PHE A 405 18.10 -20.34 -8.88
CA PHE A 405 18.17 -19.93 -7.49
C PHE A 405 17.23 -20.78 -6.62
N ILE A 406 17.80 -21.56 -5.72
CA ILE A 406 17.08 -22.31 -4.67
C ILE A 406 16.99 -21.34 -3.47
N GLY A 407 15.77 -21.11 -2.98
CA GLY A 407 15.48 -20.11 -1.94
C GLY A 407 16.28 -20.30 -0.63
N ASP A 408 16.21 -19.30 0.24
CA ASP A 408 16.80 -19.32 1.58
C ASP A 408 16.20 -20.47 2.43
N GLU A 409 17.01 -21.09 3.30
CA GLU A 409 16.70 -22.33 4.02
C GLU A 409 15.39 -22.22 4.83
N ASP A 410 15.14 -21.05 5.43
CA ASP A 410 13.91 -20.76 6.15
C ASP A 410 12.65 -20.84 5.26
N TYR A 411 12.72 -20.32 4.03
CA TYR A 411 11.60 -20.38 3.08
C TYR A 411 11.34 -21.80 2.61
N VAL A 412 12.42 -22.60 2.47
CA VAL A 412 12.33 -24.01 2.12
C VAL A 412 11.61 -24.79 3.22
N GLU A 413 12.01 -24.61 4.49
CA GLU A 413 11.40 -25.30 5.62
C GLU A 413 9.93 -24.90 5.79
N GLN A 414 9.61 -23.61 5.74
CA GLN A 414 8.24 -23.11 5.84
C GLN A 414 7.36 -23.64 4.72
N SER A 415 7.86 -23.63 3.48
CA SER A 415 7.14 -24.18 2.32
C SER A 415 6.89 -25.68 2.49
N ASN A 416 7.89 -26.45 2.95
CA ASN A 416 7.73 -27.87 3.24
C ASN A 416 6.65 -28.14 4.30
N LYS A 417 6.60 -27.32 5.35
CA LYS A 417 5.57 -27.41 6.41
C LYS A 417 4.17 -27.14 5.85
N ILE A 418 4.00 -26.08 5.06
CA ILE A 418 2.72 -25.75 4.42
C ILE A 418 2.31 -26.85 3.45
N TRP A 419 3.23 -27.30 2.60
CA TRP A 419 3.02 -28.37 1.63
C TRP A 419 2.53 -29.66 2.30
N LYS A 420 3.24 -30.11 3.36
CA LYS A 420 2.86 -31.30 4.14
C LYS A 420 1.43 -31.22 4.67
N GLN A 421 0.99 -30.04 5.09
CA GLN A 421 -0.35 -29.83 5.64
C GLN A 421 -1.44 -29.75 4.57
N GLN A 422 -1.17 -29.14 3.41
CA GLN A 422 -2.19 -28.80 2.43
C GLN A 422 -2.28 -29.82 1.27
N LYS A 423 -1.23 -30.59 0.99
CA LYS A 423 -1.19 -31.51 -0.17
C LYS A 423 -2.26 -32.60 -0.14
N ILE A 424 -2.80 -32.95 1.03
CA ILE A 424 -3.84 -33.97 1.17
C ILE A 424 -5.10 -33.59 0.36
N GLU A 425 -5.52 -32.32 0.43
CA GLU A 425 -6.67 -31.82 -0.31
C GLU A 425 -6.37 -31.68 -1.81
N LEU A 426 -5.14 -31.31 -2.16
CA LEU A 426 -4.69 -31.32 -3.56
C LEU A 426 -4.74 -32.72 -4.16
N ASN A 427 -4.21 -33.71 -3.45
CA ASN A 427 -4.14 -35.10 -3.90
C ASN A 427 -5.52 -35.67 -4.19
N SER A 428 -6.50 -35.40 -3.33
CA SER A 428 -7.87 -35.89 -3.52
C SER A 428 -8.57 -35.28 -4.74
N LYS A 429 -8.15 -34.09 -5.19
CA LYS A 429 -8.72 -33.40 -6.35
C LYS A 429 -7.82 -33.40 -7.60
N TRP A 430 -6.64 -34.00 -7.54
CA TRP A 430 -5.65 -33.90 -8.61
C TRP A 430 -6.16 -34.40 -9.96
N ASN A 431 -6.93 -35.49 -9.98
CA ASN A 431 -7.52 -36.03 -11.21
C ASN A 431 -8.56 -35.09 -11.84
N GLU A 432 -9.30 -34.33 -11.03
CA GLU A 432 -10.22 -33.30 -11.52
C GLU A 432 -9.43 -32.11 -12.08
N ILE A 433 -8.45 -31.62 -11.32
CA ILE A 433 -7.61 -30.47 -11.69
C ILE A 433 -6.88 -30.72 -13.01
N LYS A 434 -6.36 -31.92 -13.25
CA LYS A 434 -5.69 -32.28 -14.51
C LYS A 434 -6.60 -32.14 -15.75
N ASN A 435 -7.92 -32.25 -15.58
CA ASN A 435 -8.87 -32.20 -16.69
C ASN A 435 -9.35 -30.78 -17.03
N TYR A 436 -8.93 -29.77 -16.26
CA TYR A 436 -9.18 -28.37 -16.61
C TYR A 436 -8.43 -27.95 -17.87
N THR A 437 -8.87 -26.84 -18.46
CA THR A 437 -8.17 -26.24 -19.61
C THR A 437 -7.22 -25.16 -19.13
N TYR A 438 -5.97 -25.18 -19.60
CA TYR A 438 -4.92 -24.27 -19.12
C TYR A 438 -4.43 -23.32 -20.22
N GLU A 439 -4.37 -22.02 -19.90
CA GLU A 439 -3.72 -20.97 -20.66
C GLU A 439 -2.54 -20.41 -19.85
N TYR A 440 -1.43 -20.11 -20.53
CA TYR A 440 -0.21 -19.59 -19.91
C TYR A 440 0.25 -18.34 -20.64
N LYS A 441 0.58 -17.27 -19.90
CA LYS A 441 1.10 -16.04 -20.51
C LYS A 441 2.23 -15.44 -19.68
N CYS A 442 3.37 -15.20 -20.33
CA CYS A 442 4.48 -14.44 -19.73
C CYS A 442 4.16 -12.95 -19.82
N ASP A 443 3.47 -12.42 -18.82
CA ASP A 443 3.07 -11.01 -18.73
C ASP A 443 2.73 -10.67 -17.27
N SER A 444 2.55 -9.38 -16.97
CA SER A 444 2.19 -8.96 -15.62
C SER A 444 0.69 -9.13 -15.38
N ILE A 445 0.31 -9.80 -14.28
CA ILE A 445 -1.08 -9.84 -13.80
C ILE A 445 -1.63 -8.44 -13.50
N MET A 446 -0.76 -7.44 -13.38
CA MET A 446 -1.14 -6.05 -13.15
C MET A 446 -1.67 -5.35 -14.40
N LYS A 447 -1.47 -5.95 -15.59
CA LYS A 447 -2.09 -5.48 -16.82
C LYS A 447 -3.50 -6.06 -16.88
N SER A 448 -4.50 -5.19 -16.75
CA SER A 448 -5.91 -5.57 -16.75
C SER A 448 -6.32 -6.21 -18.08
N LYS A 449 -5.89 -5.67 -19.23
CA LYS A 449 -6.39 -6.10 -20.55
C LYS A 449 -6.34 -7.61 -20.84
N PRO A 450 -5.21 -8.33 -20.66
CA PRO A 450 -5.17 -9.78 -20.81
C PRO A 450 -6.18 -10.53 -19.91
N ILE A 451 -6.39 -10.03 -18.70
CA ILE A 451 -7.28 -10.64 -17.72
C ILE A 451 -8.74 -10.31 -18.08
N GLU A 452 -9.03 -9.06 -18.41
CA GLU A 452 -10.34 -8.61 -18.90
C GLU A 452 -10.82 -9.47 -20.08
N ASP A 453 -9.94 -9.69 -21.08
CA ASP A 453 -10.26 -10.51 -22.24
C ASP A 453 -10.51 -11.97 -21.88
N PHE A 454 -9.85 -12.49 -20.85
CA PHE A 454 -10.08 -13.85 -20.34
C PHE A 454 -11.38 -13.97 -19.54
N ILE A 455 -11.74 -12.96 -18.73
CA ILE A 455 -12.86 -13.06 -17.78
C ILE A 455 -14.21 -12.60 -18.33
N LYS A 456 -14.25 -11.78 -19.39
CA LYS A 456 -15.48 -11.09 -19.86
C LYS A 456 -16.66 -12.01 -20.19
N ASP A 457 -16.40 -13.24 -20.64
CA ASP A 457 -17.40 -14.25 -21.02
C ASP A 457 -17.64 -15.31 -19.93
N LYS A 458 -16.99 -15.18 -18.77
CA LYS A 458 -17.06 -16.15 -17.68
C LYS A 458 -18.27 -15.89 -16.78
N GLN A 459 -18.85 -16.95 -16.23
CA GLN A 459 -20.00 -16.84 -15.34
C GLN A 459 -19.60 -16.32 -13.95
N ARG A 460 -18.48 -16.80 -13.41
CA ARG A 460 -18.00 -16.40 -12.08
C ARG A 460 -16.48 -16.62 -11.98
N PRO A 461 -15.67 -15.68 -12.51
CA PRO A 461 -14.22 -15.79 -12.50
C PRO A 461 -13.65 -15.55 -11.10
N MET A 462 -12.63 -16.34 -10.74
CA MET A 462 -11.84 -16.15 -9.52
C MET A 462 -10.41 -15.71 -9.87
N LEU A 463 -9.96 -14.62 -9.27
CA LEU A 463 -8.60 -14.09 -9.37
C LEU A 463 -7.85 -14.28 -8.05
N TRP A 464 -6.65 -14.86 -8.13
CA TRP A 464 -5.69 -14.85 -7.04
C TRP A 464 -4.50 -13.94 -7.39
N LEU A 465 -4.39 -12.84 -6.67
CA LEU A 465 -3.39 -11.79 -6.88
C LEU A 465 -2.07 -12.07 -6.13
N SER A 466 -2.01 -13.08 -5.25
CA SER A 466 -0.82 -13.35 -4.40
C SER A 466 -0.31 -12.09 -3.69
N ASN A 467 1.01 -11.93 -3.52
CA ASN A 467 1.66 -10.74 -3.01
C ASN A 467 2.13 -9.78 -4.11
N VAL A 468 1.58 -9.83 -5.33
CA VAL A 468 2.13 -9.11 -6.49
C VAL A 468 2.19 -7.60 -6.29
N PHE A 469 1.22 -7.02 -5.59
CA PHE A 469 1.22 -5.59 -5.25
C PHE A 469 2.25 -5.21 -4.18
N ASN A 470 2.75 -6.21 -3.46
CA ASN A 470 3.77 -6.07 -2.43
C ASN A 470 5.17 -6.50 -2.89
N TYR A 471 5.29 -7.03 -4.09
CA TYR A 471 6.55 -7.42 -4.69
C TYR A 471 7.41 -6.20 -5.04
N ARG A 472 8.71 -6.26 -4.71
CA ARG A 472 9.65 -5.13 -4.87
C ARG A 472 9.69 -4.60 -6.29
N GLY A 473 9.71 -5.48 -7.29
CA GLY A 473 9.78 -5.08 -8.70
C GLY A 473 8.59 -4.26 -9.18
N ASN A 474 7.47 -4.28 -8.44
CA ASN A 474 6.24 -3.57 -8.81
C ASN A 474 6.09 -2.19 -8.18
N TRP A 475 6.98 -1.77 -7.25
CA TRP A 475 6.83 -0.47 -6.58
C TRP A 475 6.86 0.73 -7.52
N PHE A 476 7.51 0.61 -8.67
CA PHE A 476 7.57 1.66 -9.70
C PHE A 476 6.52 1.52 -10.80
N THR A 477 5.67 0.49 -10.73
CA THR A 477 4.59 0.34 -11.70
C THR A 477 3.44 1.28 -11.32
N GLU A 478 2.95 2.08 -12.28
CA GLU A 478 1.83 3.00 -12.06
C GLU A 478 0.47 2.27 -12.02
N THR A 479 0.37 1.13 -11.34
CA THR A 479 -0.91 0.43 -11.26
C THR A 479 -1.70 0.95 -10.06
N ASN A 480 -2.68 1.81 -10.34
CA ASN A 480 -3.68 2.17 -9.33
C ASN A 480 -4.57 0.96 -9.07
N PHE A 481 -4.55 0.43 -7.84
CA PHE A 481 -5.31 -0.77 -7.48
C PHE A 481 -6.83 -0.61 -7.66
N GLU A 482 -7.37 0.58 -7.37
CA GLU A 482 -8.79 0.90 -7.59
C GLU A 482 -9.15 0.80 -9.08
N SER A 483 -8.33 1.43 -9.93
CA SER A 483 -8.51 1.40 -11.39
C SER A 483 -8.42 -0.03 -11.91
N TYR A 484 -7.43 -0.79 -11.44
CA TYR A 484 -7.27 -2.19 -11.81
C TYR A 484 -8.50 -3.03 -11.44
N LEU A 485 -9.03 -2.90 -10.22
CA LEU A 485 -10.26 -3.59 -9.84
C LEU A 485 -11.47 -3.12 -10.67
N ASN A 486 -11.55 -1.82 -10.97
CA ASN A 486 -12.64 -1.27 -11.77
C ASN A 486 -12.61 -1.76 -13.23
N ASP A 487 -11.43 -1.95 -13.83
CA ASP A 487 -11.28 -2.58 -15.15
C ASP A 487 -11.80 -4.03 -15.12
N LEU A 488 -11.44 -4.78 -14.07
CA LEU A 488 -11.91 -6.16 -13.90
C LEU A 488 -13.42 -6.24 -13.68
N ILE A 489 -14.00 -5.34 -12.88
CA ILE A 489 -15.45 -5.25 -12.63
C ILE A 489 -16.19 -4.85 -13.90
N SER A 490 -15.61 -3.94 -14.68
CA SER A 490 -16.14 -3.51 -15.99
C SER A 490 -16.22 -4.69 -16.95
N ALA A 491 -15.15 -5.48 -17.03
CA ALA A 491 -15.11 -6.69 -17.85
C ALA A 491 -16.06 -7.78 -17.32
N ASN A 492 -16.10 -8.01 -16.00
CA ASN A 492 -16.98 -9.00 -15.39
C ASN A 492 -17.40 -8.59 -13.96
N ARG A 493 -18.68 -8.24 -13.81
CA ARG A 493 -19.24 -7.76 -12.53
C ARG A 493 -19.35 -8.83 -11.45
N LEU A 494 -19.18 -10.11 -11.81
CA LEU A 494 -19.17 -11.26 -10.89
C LEU A 494 -17.76 -11.73 -10.55
N VAL A 495 -16.73 -11.01 -10.99
CA VAL A 495 -15.34 -11.32 -10.63
C VAL A 495 -15.15 -11.33 -9.11
N GLN A 496 -14.56 -12.41 -8.63
CA GLN A 496 -14.10 -12.55 -7.26
C GLN A 496 -12.59 -12.43 -7.25
N TRP A 497 -12.02 -11.69 -6.30
CA TRP A 497 -10.57 -11.61 -6.13
C TRP A 497 -10.15 -11.91 -4.70
N ILE A 498 -8.92 -12.39 -4.56
CA ILE A 498 -8.23 -12.60 -3.29
C ILE A 498 -6.74 -12.36 -3.46
N GLY A 499 -6.10 -11.72 -2.48
CA GLY A 499 -4.65 -11.51 -2.48
C GLY A 499 -4.29 -10.19 -1.84
N ALA A 500 -3.00 -9.88 -1.77
CA ALA A 500 -2.52 -8.66 -1.17
C ALA A 500 -2.79 -7.44 -2.07
N THR A 501 -2.81 -6.28 -1.45
CA THR A 501 -2.93 -4.99 -2.14
C THR A 501 -1.71 -4.14 -1.81
N PRO A 502 -1.53 -3.00 -2.48
CA PRO A 502 -0.50 -2.05 -2.07
C PRO A 502 -0.69 -1.55 -0.63
N TYR A 503 -1.91 -1.63 -0.09
CA TYR A 503 -2.31 -1.03 1.17
C TYR A 503 -2.42 -2.02 2.32
N GLY A 504 -2.36 -3.32 2.04
CA GLY A 504 -2.59 -4.35 3.05
C GLY A 504 -2.27 -5.76 2.58
N PRO A 505 -2.13 -6.69 3.55
CA PRO A 505 -1.72 -8.06 3.27
C PRO A 505 -2.81 -8.88 2.58
N GLN A 506 -4.07 -8.44 2.63
CA GLN A 506 -5.19 -9.17 2.05
C GLN A 506 -6.35 -8.24 1.67
N SER A 507 -6.85 -8.43 0.46
CA SER A 507 -8.11 -7.92 -0.05
C SER A 507 -8.94 -9.06 -0.60
N THR A 508 -10.26 -8.87 -0.56
CA THR A 508 -11.22 -9.86 -1.04
C THR A 508 -12.40 -9.18 -1.71
N GLY A 509 -12.98 -9.85 -2.70
CA GLY A 509 -14.15 -9.35 -3.42
C GLY A 509 -15.47 -9.45 -2.65
N PRO A 510 -16.60 -9.07 -3.29
CA PRO A 510 -17.93 -9.13 -2.69
C PRO A 510 -18.30 -10.49 -2.08
N GLY A 511 -19.10 -10.49 -1.02
CA GLY A 511 -19.60 -11.71 -0.36
C GLY A 511 -18.57 -12.49 0.48
N SER A 512 -17.32 -12.04 0.52
CA SER A 512 -16.26 -12.67 1.32
C SER A 512 -16.53 -12.56 2.83
N LYS A 513 -15.72 -13.20 3.66
CA LYS A 513 -15.79 -13.02 5.12
C LYS A 513 -15.54 -11.55 5.46
N LYS A 514 -16.43 -11.04 6.31
CA LYS A 514 -16.42 -9.63 6.75
C LYS A 514 -15.36 -9.42 7.81
N VAL A 515 -14.63 -8.31 7.72
CA VAL A 515 -13.86 -7.80 8.85
C VAL A 515 -14.82 -7.22 9.89
N THR A 516 -14.57 -7.51 11.16
CA THR A 516 -15.40 -7.05 12.29
C THR A 516 -14.93 -5.70 12.83
N GLY A 517 -15.76 -5.04 13.62
CA GLY A 517 -15.36 -3.84 14.38
C GLY A 517 -15.46 -2.51 13.63
N LYS A 518 -15.79 -2.50 12.33
CA LYS A 518 -15.99 -1.26 11.56
C LYS A 518 -17.40 -1.16 10.99
N LYS A 519 -18.18 -0.20 11.50
CA LYS A 519 -19.55 0.06 11.05
C LYS A 519 -19.53 0.88 9.77
N PHE A 520 -20.19 0.41 8.71
CA PHE A 520 -20.24 1.09 7.40
C PHE A 520 -21.66 1.55 7.00
N TYR A 521 -22.69 1.10 7.72
CA TYR A 521 -24.06 1.61 7.60
C TYR A 521 -24.73 1.70 8.97
N SER A 522 -25.80 2.50 9.05
CA SER A 522 -26.71 2.55 10.19
C SER A 522 -28.13 2.72 9.68
N GLN A 523 -29.03 1.81 10.04
CA GLN A 523 -30.45 1.94 9.70
C GLN A 523 -31.04 3.19 10.34
N LYS A 524 -31.97 3.80 9.60
CA LYS A 524 -32.78 4.93 10.03
C LYS A 524 -34.24 4.65 9.70
N THR A 525 -35.12 5.16 10.55
CA THR A 525 -36.56 5.05 10.39
C THR A 525 -37.10 6.42 10.03
N PHE A 526 -37.97 6.45 9.03
CA PHE A 526 -38.68 7.62 8.56
C PHE A 526 -40.16 7.26 8.42
N PRO A 527 -41.06 8.25 8.32
CA PRO A 527 -42.45 8.02 7.98
C PRO A 527 -42.57 7.19 6.70
N GLU A 528 -43.51 6.24 6.68
CA GLU A 528 -43.74 5.38 5.52
C GLU A 528 -44.30 6.17 4.34
N PHE A 529 -44.05 5.68 3.12
CA PHE A 529 -44.60 6.24 1.89
C PHE A 529 -45.20 5.14 1.01
N ASP A 530 -46.19 5.50 0.21
CA ASP A 530 -46.78 4.58 -0.76
C ASP A 530 -45.78 4.30 -1.88
N THR A 531 -45.16 3.12 -1.80
CA THR A 531 -44.13 2.69 -2.75
C THR A 531 -44.69 2.48 -4.15
N GLU A 532 -45.93 2.02 -4.27
CA GLU A 532 -46.57 1.79 -5.57
C GLU A 532 -46.88 3.13 -6.23
N GLN A 533 -47.43 4.08 -5.47
CA GLN A 533 -47.65 5.44 -5.95
C GLN A 533 -46.34 6.11 -6.41
N PHE A 534 -45.27 6.01 -5.60
CA PHE A 534 -43.97 6.58 -5.96
C PHE A 534 -43.42 5.98 -7.25
N LEU A 535 -43.50 4.65 -7.41
CA LEU A 535 -43.03 3.98 -8.62
C LEU A 535 -43.86 4.37 -9.86
N ASN A 536 -45.18 4.51 -9.71
CA ASN A 536 -46.05 4.97 -10.80
C ASN A 536 -45.71 6.39 -11.25
N GLU A 537 -45.47 7.32 -10.31
CA GLU A 537 -45.04 8.68 -10.64
C GLU A 537 -43.61 8.70 -11.26
N ILE A 538 -42.71 7.84 -10.78
CA ILE A 538 -41.36 7.70 -11.37
C ILE A 538 -41.42 7.18 -12.80
N ASN A 539 -42.37 6.30 -13.14
CA ASN A 539 -42.56 5.86 -14.53
C ASN A 539 -42.90 7.03 -15.46
N LEU A 540 -43.60 8.07 -14.99
CA LEU A 540 -43.82 9.27 -15.78
C LEU A 540 -42.51 10.00 -16.09
N LEU A 541 -41.53 9.99 -15.17
CA LEU A 541 -40.19 10.54 -15.43
C LEU A 541 -39.45 9.75 -16.52
N GLU A 542 -39.61 8.42 -16.55
CA GLU A 542 -39.05 7.55 -17.60
C GLU A 542 -39.66 7.85 -18.96
N GLU A 543 -40.99 7.87 -19.05
CA GLU A 543 -41.75 8.15 -20.28
C GLU A 543 -41.38 9.51 -20.89
N ASN A 544 -41.14 10.50 -20.03
CA ASN A 544 -40.75 11.86 -20.42
C ASN A 544 -39.24 12.07 -20.51
N LYS A 545 -38.42 11.01 -20.34
CA LYS A 545 -36.95 11.04 -20.46
C LYS A 545 -36.28 12.10 -19.56
N LEU A 546 -36.76 12.22 -18.32
CA LEU A 546 -36.30 13.22 -17.35
C LEU A 546 -35.13 12.74 -16.48
N PHE A 547 -34.60 11.53 -16.69
CA PHE A 547 -33.36 11.11 -16.04
C PHE A 547 -32.14 11.66 -16.76
N THR A 548 -31.27 12.34 -15.99
CA THR A 548 -29.98 12.84 -16.50
C THR A 548 -28.90 11.81 -16.23
N ASP A 549 -28.11 11.46 -17.25
CA ASP A 549 -26.94 10.58 -17.10
C ASP A 549 -25.98 11.14 -16.05
N HIS A 550 -25.52 10.29 -15.13
CA HIS A 550 -24.72 10.73 -14.00
C HIS A 550 -23.33 10.10 -14.05
N ARG A 551 -22.35 10.92 -14.44
CA ARG A 551 -20.91 10.58 -14.45
C ARG A 551 -20.49 9.49 -15.46
N GLY A 552 -21.32 9.15 -16.46
CA GLY A 552 -20.93 8.52 -17.73
C GLY A 552 -20.17 7.19 -17.65
N GLY A 553 -19.18 7.01 -18.54
CA GLY A 553 -18.57 5.72 -18.93
C GLY A 553 -17.91 4.87 -17.82
N GLY A 554 -17.63 5.44 -16.63
CA GLY A 554 -17.17 4.66 -15.46
C GLY A 554 -18.31 4.07 -14.61
N HIS A 555 -19.54 4.50 -14.86
CA HIS A 555 -20.74 4.15 -14.08
C HIS A 555 -21.95 3.86 -14.99
N PRO A 556 -21.85 2.91 -15.93
CA PRO A 556 -22.86 2.70 -16.95
C PRO A 556 -24.23 2.37 -16.33
N GLY A 557 -25.27 2.99 -16.86
CA GLY A 557 -26.65 2.81 -16.40
C GLY A 557 -27.01 3.61 -15.15
N TRP A 558 -26.13 4.47 -14.64
CA TRP A 558 -26.39 5.34 -13.50
C TRP A 558 -26.91 6.72 -13.93
N SER A 559 -28.11 7.08 -13.46
CA SER A 559 -28.73 8.36 -13.80
C SER A 559 -29.49 8.93 -12.63
N SER A 560 -29.83 10.21 -12.69
CA SER A 560 -30.44 10.93 -11.59
C SER A 560 -31.48 11.94 -12.05
N PHE A 561 -32.53 12.06 -11.25
CA PHE A 561 -33.52 13.15 -11.31
C PHE A 561 -33.46 13.92 -9.99
N VAL A 562 -33.36 15.25 -10.06
CA VAL A 562 -33.28 16.12 -8.88
C VAL A 562 -34.67 16.58 -8.47
N VAL A 563 -35.11 16.11 -7.29
CA VAL A 563 -36.40 16.46 -6.66
C VAL A 563 -36.30 17.84 -6.01
N HIS A 564 -35.25 18.04 -5.22
CA HIS A 564 -34.91 19.31 -4.59
C HIS A 564 -33.46 19.65 -4.95
N GLY A 565 -33.20 20.84 -5.48
CA GLY A 565 -31.89 21.27 -5.94
C GLY A 565 -31.94 22.57 -6.75
N ILE A 566 -30.94 22.80 -7.60
CA ILE A 566 -30.89 23.98 -8.49
C ILE A 566 -31.95 23.86 -9.60
N ASP A 567 -31.95 22.72 -10.29
CA ASP A 567 -32.95 22.34 -11.30
C ASP A 567 -32.92 20.80 -11.48
N TRP A 568 -33.94 20.23 -12.13
CA TRP A 568 -34.18 18.78 -12.19
C TRP A 568 -33.02 17.97 -12.82
N ASN A 569 -32.26 18.60 -13.73
CA ASN A 569 -31.12 17.99 -14.43
C ASN A 569 -29.76 18.35 -13.83
N LYS A 570 -29.71 19.16 -12.77
CA LYS A 570 -28.47 19.65 -12.14
C LYS A 570 -27.99 18.69 -11.06
N THR A 571 -27.53 17.52 -11.48
CA THR A 571 -27.29 16.36 -10.60
C THR A 571 -25.99 16.42 -9.78
N LEU A 572 -24.99 17.19 -10.23
CA LEU A 572 -23.67 17.38 -9.59
C LEU A 572 -23.68 18.36 -8.39
N HIS A 573 -22.50 18.56 -7.81
CA HIS A 573 -22.28 19.51 -6.72
C HIS A 573 -22.41 20.97 -7.19
N TYR A 574 -22.69 21.92 -6.28
CA TYR A 574 -23.09 23.29 -6.65
C TYR A 574 -21.99 24.06 -7.40
N ASP A 575 -20.73 23.72 -7.13
CA ASP A 575 -19.52 24.29 -7.73
C ASP A 575 -19.44 24.04 -9.23
N HIS A 576 -19.99 22.91 -9.71
CA HIS A 576 -20.14 22.63 -11.13
C HIS A 576 -21.07 23.62 -11.86
N TYR A 577 -21.86 24.41 -11.14
CA TYR A 577 -22.82 25.34 -11.68
C TYR A 577 -22.52 26.81 -11.31
N GLY A 578 -21.30 27.08 -10.84
CA GLY A 578 -20.82 28.44 -10.61
C GLY A 578 -21.17 29.04 -9.24
N TYR A 579 -21.66 28.22 -8.30
CA TYR A 579 -21.89 28.64 -6.92
C TYR A 579 -20.66 28.35 -6.05
N THR A 580 -20.47 29.13 -4.99
CA THR A 580 -19.34 29.06 -4.05
C THR A 580 -19.68 28.37 -2.74
N SER A 581 -20.96 28.25 -2.40
CA SER A 581 -21.42 27.55 -1.19
C SER A 581 -22.85 27.02 -1.32
N ASP A 582 -23.22 26.07 -0.45
CA ASP A 582 -24.61 25.60 -0.34
C ASP A 582 -25.58 26.72 0.11
N ASP A 583 -25.10 27.71 0.89
CA ASP A 583 -25.93 28.79 1.44
C ASP A 583 -26.33 29.82 0.37
N GLU A 584 -25.51 30.05 -0.66
CA GLU A 584 -25.85 30.96 -1.77
C GLU A 584 -26.60 30.25 -2.92
N THR A 585 -26.63 28.93 -2.90
CA THR A 585 -27.22 28.15 -3.99
C THR A 585 -28.75 28.19 -3.86
N PRO A 586 -29.50 28.53 -4.92
CA PRO A 586 -30.96 28.68 -4.87
C PRO A 586 -31.67 27.32 -4.90
N TYR A 587 -31.47 26.52 -3.87
CA TYR A 587 -32.08 25.20 -3.76
C TYR A 587 -33.59 25.30 -3.54
N LYS A 588 -34.36 24.61 -4.38
CA LYS A 588 -35.82 24.51 -4.30
C LYS A 588 -36.30 23.13 -4.72
N PHE A 589 -37.53 22.77 -4.35
CA PHE A 589 -38.25 21.71 -5.07
C PHE A 589 -38.39 22.13 -6.53
N THR A 590 -37.95 21.27 -7.45
CA THR A 590 -37.88 21.61 -8.86
C THR A 590 -39.27 21.63 -9.48
N ASP A 591 -39.47 22.49 -10.48
CA ASP A 591 -40.80 22.66 -11.10
C ASP A 591 -41.25 21.34 -11.76
N LYS A 592 -40.30 20.59 -12.35
CA LYS A 592 -40.54 19.24 -12.88
C LYS A 592 -40.88 18.21 -11.80
N ALA A 593 -40.31 18.31 -10.61
CA ALA A 593 -40.69 17.41 -9.53
C ALA A 593 -42.15 17.63 -9.11
N ARG A 594 -42.59 18.89 -9.01
CA ARG A 594 -44.00 19.21 -8.69
C ARG A 594 -44.96 18.76 -9.78
N GLU A 595 -44.55 18.81 -11.03
CA GLU A 595 -45.36 18.40 -12.19
C GLU A 595 -45.55 16.88 -12.27
N TYR A 596 -44.47 16.09 -12.11
CA TYR A 596 -44.49 14.65 -12.41
C TYR A 596 -44.49 13.72 -11.20
N ILE A 597 -43.97 14.16 -10.05
CA ILE A 597 -43.86 13.35 -8.83
C ILE A 597 -44.41 14.08 -7.59
N PRO A 598 -45.66 14.62 -7.65
CA PRO A 598 -46.21 15.45 -6.58
C PRO A 598 -46.30 14.74 -5.23
N SER A 599 -46.53 13.42 -5.20
CA SER A 599 -46.57 12.67 -3.94
C SER A 599 -45.20 12.62 -3.24
N ILE A 600 -44.12 12.47 -4.02
CA ILE A 600 -42.74 12.45 -3.51
C ILE A 600 -42.37 13.83 -2.96
N VAL A 601 -42.73 14.91 -3.68
CA VAL A 601 -42.49 16.28 -3.20
C VAL A 601 -43.21 16.52 -1.88
N LYS A 602 -44.51 16.20 -1.84
CA LYS A 602 -45.34 16.37 -0.64
C LYS A 602 -44.77 15.61 0.56
N TYR A 603 -44.31 14.37 0.36
CA TYR A 603 -43.68 13.58 1.41
C TYR A 603 -42.48 14.30 2.05
N PHE A 604 -41.57 14.88 1.25
CA PHE A 604 -40.41 15.58 1.81
C PHE A 604 -40.76 16.93 2.46
N GLU A 605 -41.79 17.62 1.98
CA GLU A 605 -42.31 18.86 2.57
C GLU A 605 -42.95 18.58 3.94
N GLU A 606 -43.81 17.56 4.03
CA GLU A 606 -44.56 17.24 5.26
C GLU A 606 -43.71 16.59 6.35
N ASN A 607 -42.57 15.98 5.99
CA ASN A 607 -41.73 15.21 6.93
C ASN A 607 -40.33 15.82 7.10
N GLN A 608 -40.13 17.09 6.76
CA GLN A 608 -38.81 17.74 6.73
C GLN A 608 -38.05 17.65 8.07
N GLU A 609 -38.76 17.70 9.19
CA GLU A 609 -38.22 17.57 10.53
C GLU A 609 -37.50 16.24 10.80
N HIS A 610 -37.84 15.18 10.05
CA HIS A 610 -37.20 13.88 10.18
C HIS A 610 -35.86 13.80 9.44
N PHE A 611 -35.62 14.66 8.43
CA PHE A 611 -34.45 14.59 7.57
C PHE A 611 -33.40 15.66 7.90
N HIS A 612 -33.62 16.88 7.41
CA HIS A 612 -32.68 18.00 7.48
C HIS A 612 -33.45 19.29 7.73
N ARG A 613 -32.83 20.22 8.46
CA ARG A 613 -33.42 21.55 8.65
C ARG A 613 -33.58 22.26 7.32
N ILE A 614 -32.61 22.08 6.42
CA ILE A 614 -32.59 22.65 5.08
C ILE A 614 -32.13 21.54 4.13
N TYR A 615 -32.90 21.26 3.10
CA TYR A 615 -32.47 20.38 2.02
C TYR A 615 -31.52 21.13 1.08
N HIS A 616 -30.43 20.48 0.69
CA HIS A 616 -29.58 20.97 -0.39
C HIS A 616 -29.97 20.22 -1.67
N ARG A 617 -29.72 18.91 -1.70
CA ARG A 617 -30.09 18.03 -2.82
C ARG A 617 -30.88 16.82 -2.35
N VAL A 618 -32.07 16.63 -2.91
CA VAL A 618 -32.84 15.38 -2.83
C VAL A 618 -32.93 14.83 -4.24
N ARG A 619 -32.46 13.61 -4.46
CA ARG A 619 -32.32 13.04 -5.81
C ARG A 619 -32.83 11.61 -5.86
N ILE A 620 -33.60 11.29 -6.89
CA ILE A 620 -33.91 9.91 -7.27
C ILE A 620 -32.74 9.41 -8.12
N MET A 621 -32.06 8.38 -7.65
CA MET A 621 -30.93 7.72 -8.27
C MET A 621 -31.40 6.42 -8.90
N LYS A 622 -31.35 6.39 -10.23
CA LYS A 622 -31.68 5.24 -11.07
C LYS A 622 -30.43 4.44 -11.37
N LEU A 623 -30.53 3.12 -11.23
CA LEU A 623 -29.53 2.18 -11.75
C LEU A 623 -30.22 1.14 -12.64
N ALA A 624 -29.93 1.21 -13.94
CA ALA A 624 -30.50 0.32 -14.95
C ALA A 624 -30.08 -1.15 -14.73
N PRO A 625 -30.82 -2.12 -15.31
CA PRO A 625 -30.38 -3.52 -15.41
C PRO A 625 -28.96 -3.64 -15.96
N GLY A 626 -28.11 -4.42 -15.31
CA GLY A 626 -26.69 -4.56 -15.64
C GLY A 626 -25.82 -3.33 -15.33
N GLY A 627 -26.41 -2.23 -14.85
CA GLY A 627 -25.69 -1.02 -14.47
C GLY A 627 -24.87 -1.21 -13.19
N TYR A 628 -23.78 -0.46 -13.08
CA TYR A 628 -22.94 -0.49 -11.89
C TYR A 628 -22.24 0.85 -11.66
N ILE A 629 -21.79 1.03 -10.42
CA ILE A 629 -20.94 2.11 -9.96
C ILE A 629 -19.69 1.43 -9.41
N GLY A 630 -18.55 1.58 -10.08
CA GLY A 630 -17.27 0.99 -9.68
C GLY A 630 -16.84 1.36 -8.25
N ILE A 631 -15.80 0.70 -7.75
CA ILE A 631 -15.22 1.00 -6.44
C ILE A 631 -14.71 2.45 -6.44
N HIS A 632 -15.16 3.23 -5.46
CA HIS A 632 -14.73 4.61 -5.23
C HIS A 632 -14.92 5.00 -3.76
N ASN A 633 -14.40 6.17 -3.37
CA ASN A 633 -14.79 6.90 -2.16
C ASN A 633 -15.21 8.32 -2.54
N ASP A 634 -16.25 8.84 -1.88
CA ASP A 634 -16.78 10.18 -2.18
C ASP A 634 -16.03 11.29 -1.42
N ASN A 635 -15.33 10.94 -0.34
CA ASN A 635 -14.59 11.87 0.49
C ASN A 635 -13.38 11.15 1.14
N PRO A 636 -12.18 11.76 1.19
CA PRO A 636 -11.02 11.16 1.84
C PRO A 636 -11.21 10.92 3.35
N ASN A 637 -12.14 11.65 3.98
CA ASN A 637 -12.54 11.43 5.37
C ASN A 637 -13.52 10.25 5.50
N GLU A 638 -13.07 9.17 6.11
CA GLU A 638 -13.83 7.91 6.30
C GLU A 638 -15.09 8.06 7.15
N ASP A 639 -15.16 9.10 7.99
CA ASP A 639 -16.32 9.38 8.84
C ASP A 639 -17.37 10.24 8.11
N THR A 640 -17.24 10.42 6.79
CA THR A 640 -18.28 11.05 5.97
C THR A 640 -19.44 10.08 5.76
N TRP A 641 -20.65 10.52 6.15
CA TRP A 641 -21.89 9.76 6.01
C TRP A 641 -22.86 10.44 5.05
N ALA A 642 -23.54 9.66 4.21
CA ALA A 642 -24.67 10.12 3.41
C ALA A 642 -25.94 9.35 3.79
N LEU A 643 -27.11 10.00 3.65
CA LEU A 643 -28.41 9.35 3.83
C LEU A 643 -28.92 8.86 2.47
N ASN A 644 -29.29 7.58 2.43
CA ASN A 644 -29.86 6.94 1.26
C ASN A 644 -31.09 6.11 1.67
N MET A 645 -32.14 6.15 0.85
CA MET A 645 -33.44 5.52 1.08
C MET A 645 -33.87 4.73 -0.14
N ALA A 646 -34.18 3.44 0.00
CA ALA A 646 -34.64 2.62 -1.10
C ALA A 646 -36.14 2.86 -1.36
N ILE A 647 -36.50 3.23 -2.60
CA ILE A 647 -37.90 3.16 -3.05
C ILE A 647 -38.18 1.70 -3.38
N ASN A 648 -37.37 1.12 -4.26
CA ASN A 648 -37.29 -0.33 -4.49
C ASN A 648 -35.84 -0.82 -4.37
N ASN A 649 -35.65 -2.14 -4.31
CA ASN A 649 -34.34 -2.76 -4.45
C ASN A 649 -34.49 -4.18 -5.04
N PRO A 650 -34.38 -4.35 -6.37
CA PRO A 650 -34.51 -5.65 -7.02
C PRO A 650 -33.53 -6.70 -6.47
N ASN A 651 -33.93 -7.97 -6.51
CA ASN A 651 -33.05 -9.08 -6.16
C ASN A 651 -31.83 -9.11 -7.10
N GLY A 652 -30.62 -9.06 -6.54
CA GLY A 652 -29.38 -8.93 -7.30
C GLY A 652 -28.87 -7.49 -7.44
N CYS A 653 -29.55 -6.50 -6.86
CA CYS A 653 -29.00 -5.15 -6.69
C CYS A 653 -28.32 -5.02 -5.32
N GLU A 654 -27.01 -4.79 -5.34
CA GLU A 654 -26.14 -4.90 -4.16
C GLU A 654 -25.25 -3.67 -4.00
N MET A 655 -25.03 -3.26 -2.74
CA MET A 655 -24.06 -2.21 -2.39
C MET A 655 -23.05 -2.75 -1.40
N HIS A 656 -21.78 -2.78 -1.79
CA HIS A 656 -20.67 -3.38 -1.05
C HIS A 656 -19.69 -2.34 -0.52
N PHE A 657 -19.06 -2.63 0.62
CA PHE A 657 -18.10 -1.75 1.29
C PHE A 657 -16.80 -2.47 1.64
N TRP A 658 -15.70 -1.70 1.64
CA TRP A 658 -14.36 -2.12 2.03
C TRP A 658 -13.67 -1.09 2.93
N THR A 659 -12.65 -1.53 3.66
CA THR A 659 -11.69 -0.62 4.31
C THR A 659 -10.82 0.08 3.26
N LYS A 660 -10.03 1.10 3.67
CA LYS A 660 -8.99 1.68 2.79
C LYS A 660 -7.93 0.67 2.36
N LYS A 661 -7.75 -0.42 3.12
CA LYS A 661 -6.87 -1.54 2.78
C LYS A 661 -7.54 -2.57 1.85
N TYR A 662 -8.77 -2.29 1.41
CA TYR A 662 -9.60 -3.14 0.56
C TYR A 662 -10.01 -4.48 1.20
N GLU A 663 -10.18 -4.49 2.52
CA GLU A 663 -10.75 -5.63 3.23
C GLU A 663 -12.27 -5.52 3.24
N TYR A 664 -12.97 -6.61 2.95
CA TYR A 664 -14.42 -6.59 2.77
C TYR A 664 -15.15 -6.37 4.10
N LEU A 665 -16.02 -5.35 4.14
CA LEU A 665 -16.83 -5.01 5.32
C LEU A 665 -18.23 -5.62 5.24
N GLY A 666 -18.78 -5.73 4.04
CA GLY A 666 -20.08 -6.34 3.82
C GLY A 666 -20.93 -5.63 2.78
N GLN A 667 -22.20 -6.01 2.76
CA GLN A 667 -23.24 -5.46 1.91
C GLN A 667 -24.29 -4.75 2.78
N VAL A 668 -24.84 -3.64 2.28
CA VAL A 668 -25.99 -2.98 2.92
C VAL A 668 -27.27 -3.79 2.64
N PRO A 669 -28.05 -4.16 3.68
CA PRO A 669 -29.20 -5.05 3.52
C PRO A 669 -30.46 -4.28 3.05
N TRP A 670 -30.41 -3.74 1.84
CA TRP A 670 -31.52 -2.97 1.27
C TRP A 670 -32.79 -3.81 1.08
N THR A 671 -33.91 -3.29 1.57
CA THR A 671 -35.28 -3.69 1.22
C THR A 671 -36.07 -2.47 0.75
N PRO A 672 -37.20 -2.62 0.03
CA PRO A 672 -38.09 -1.49 -0.24
C PRO A 672 -38.41 -0.71 1.06
N GLN A 673 -38.48 0.62 0.94
CA GLN A 673 -38.63 1.60 2.03
C GLN A 673 -37.53 1.65 3.10
N SER A 674 -36.52 0.78 3.05
CA SER A 674 -35.41 0.84 4.01
C SER A 674 -34.56 2.09 3.80
N SER A 675 -34.06 2.66 4.90
CA SER A 675 -33.19 3.83 4.88
C SER A 675 -31.94 3.61 5.71
N TYR A 676 -30.81 4.03 5.19
CA TYR A 676 -29.52 3.89 5.85
C TYR A 676 -28.71 5.18 5.74
N LYS A 677 -28.09 5.58 6.84
CA LYS A 677 -26.85 6.36 6.74
C LYS A 677 -25.73 5.40 6.35
N ILE A 678 -24.98 5.71 5.31
CA ILE A 678 -23.86 4.91 4.79
C ILE A 678 -22.57 5.72 4.81
N ARG A 679 -21.43 5.09 5.14
CA ARG A 679 -20.12 5.75 5.21
C ARG A 679 -19.49 5.90 3.83
N ILE A 680 -19.87 6.93 3.10
CA ILE A 680 -19.37 7.19 1.74
C ILE A 680 -17.87 7.57 1.67
N GLY A 681 -17.25 7.87 2.81
CA GLY A 681 -15.79 8.01 2.90
C GLY A 681 -15.01 6.69 2.89
N LEU A 682 -15.70 5.56 2.97
CA LEU A 682 -15.12 4.23 2.75
C LEU A 682 -15.24 3.83 1.29
N ASN A 683 -14.35 2.93 0.84
CA ASN A 683 -14.41 2.37 -0.49
C ASN A 683 -15.71 1.56 -0.66
N HIS A 684 -16.48 1.85 -1.70
CA HIS A 684 -17.76 1.19 -1.93
C HIS A 684 -18.11 1.08 -3.42
N MET A 685 -19.01 0.15 -3.73
CA MET A 685 -19.45 -0.19 -5.08
C MET A 685 -20.95 -0.51 -5.07
N VAL A 686 -21.65 -0.21 -6.16
CA VAL A 686 -23.04 -0.65 -6.38
C VAL A 686 -23.12 -1.43 -7.69
N ARG A 687 -23.84 -2.54 -7.72
CA ARG A 687 -24.13 -3.28 -8.97
C ARG A 687 -25.59 -3.71 -9.02
N ASN A 688 -26.22 -3.61 -10.19
CA ASN A 688 -27.55 -4.14 -10.45
C ASN A 688 -27.44 -5.34 -11.41
N MET A 689 -27.42 -6.54 -10.84
CA MET A 689 -27.38 -7.80 -11.61
C MET A 689 -28.78 -8.35 -11.93
N SER A 690 -29.83 -7.57 -11.66
CA SER A 690 -31.22 -7.93 -11.95
C SER A 690 -31.65 -7.47 -13.35
N ASN A 691 -32.85 -7.87 -13.76
CA ASN A 691 -33.51 -7.40 -14.97
C ASN A 691 -34.45 -6.19 -14.72
N GLU A 692 -34.46 -5.65 -13.51
CA GLU A 692 -35.34 -4.56 -13.09
C GLU A 692 -34.54 -3.29 -12.78
N ILE A 693 -35.17 -2.12 -12.94
CA ILE A 693 -34.56 -0.85 -12.60
C ILE A 693 -34.60 -0.64 -11.07
N ARG A 694 -33.48 -0.17 -10.51
CA ARG A 694 -33.40 0.22 -9.10
C ARG A 694 -33.50 1.74 -8.93
N TYR A 695 -34.39 2.18 -8.03
CA TYR A 695 -34.58 3.58 -7.64
C TYR A 695 -34.35 3.75 -6.14
N HIS A 696 -33.34 4.53 -5.79
CA HIS A 696 -33.11 4.98 -4.41
C HIS A 696 -33.10 6.50 -4.34
N MET A 697 -33.37 7.08 -3.19
CA MET A 697 -33.26 8.51 -2.94
C MET A 697 -32.01 8.83 -2.13
N ILE A 698 -31.17 9.73 -2.65
CA ILE A 698 -30.05 10.30 -1.89
C ILE A 698 -30.46 11.68 -1.38
N ILE A 699 -30.35 11.86 -0.07
CA ILE A 699 -30.78 13.07 0.64
C ILE A 699 -29.56 13.77 1.26
N HIS A 700 -29.30 15.00 0.82
CA HIS A 700 -28.29 15.89 1.37
C HIS A 700 -28.93 17.16 1.91
N GLY A 701 -28.40 17.66 3.01
CA GLY A 701 -28.84 18.90 3.60
C GLY A 701 -28.09 19.23 4.88
N ARG A 702 -28.45 20.34 5.49
CA ARG A 702 -27.91 20.77 6.78
C ARG A 702 -28.67 20.10 7.93
N HIS A 703 -27.95 19.33 8.73
CA HIS A 703 -28.50 18.80 9.98
C HIS A 703 -28.78 19.95 10.96
N ARG A 704 -29.72 19.70 11.89
CA ARG A 704 -29.99 20.63 13.00
C ARG A 704 -28.77 20.78 13.89
#